data_AF-A0A4Q9GQQ4-F1
#
_entry.id   AF-A0A4Q9GQQ4-F1
#
_cell.length_a   1.000
_cell.length_b   1.000
_cell.length_c   1.000
_cell.angle_alpha   90.00
_cell.angle_beta   90.00
_cell.angle_gamma   90.00
#
_symmetry.space_group_name_H-M   'P 1'
#
loop_
_entity.id
_entity.type
_entity.pdbx_description
1 polymer ?
#
loop_
_entity_poly.entity_id
_entity_poly.type
_entity_poly.pdbx_seq_one_letter_code
_entity_poly.pdbx_strand_id
1 'polypeptide(L)'
;MSKPWSDNLAEYLTRSTSCPRCDNLSLESGWCPRCGADLSGLQAVELMVVSQRAALAVTERQALIEQLPTVRRPAAVPVAVPSSAVASVAPRVVLAPGPRPSSQISVQSVLAVAGAGLFAIAAMVFTFLNPDLTDFTTRSLVVAGVTAVFLGGAWFLAAKGLQFSAETVGALGTVFLALDVWAISTLAWPGVSDWLLGALATLVSSAALVAVAALARVRSWLWVGIVGLIVTPAMVGYGFGAGNSGYWPPILGHVAVGFAAYASHSLARRLSARFGSPLFTERTTATILALTATGIVLLQLAFYRGVDDAAHALGSAAVLAVLAVLAGWSTRNQLAAPLSVTSGVLAVTAAAIVPLALTFDSAEWMLAAVSAAAGLAVALLALFSRFGGPGTLRRPLLLAGAWGTALFAAGPAVLVVAVEYVLPLADFDVSSLGLAAIAGIAAVTLSTALLSMLARPAAPGVASSASTASLWLAVLGLVSVAAWTGWLYAGRVAIAVGIAIGLILLLSLVPRIVAWPTRLRAPLVTGAHALVLLAAAVAWAEPGLNVWGGAAVAASGFTLAFIVPKALRPVHIGLAYAYTLLIFATALDLAGLELIATLCLTTSLASISALVVTLLRLVPARIWYSVLIVTAVPFLMGIVSVLTVRSGWTGLSTAVTFALALTLVLTRREGLGRALRSLAAATLVPSLAVVVICLGAEFLLRSASPVTLPIIAGLVALTLPLTGRIAAALERHGLSPADIAAVRLWIEVSSLVTAALAVLLSLAREAAGPGTSFLVLVIIGLGAGATALFSPRRWAWPVSFAAFTGALWSIWALVGVEWLEAYSFPPAIAGAIIGFIAVARGRGRSGVPFYGVGIGFAIAPSLFLLAINERADGFSGGLWRTLALLGASLLLLALAARLPVKRWPDLTTLRVPTLVFAIAAAAAGTLQGLRYGQSVDVSAFADQWVLVPVLLLGITAAGLAAAAGRMLAAHTESRWIYAPALVLLALGPIGSVRVNEFTVAVLWSLSVLLLALMVYTVVRARSRATQLPPVWFQFAVAWSVAVAGWSTRDFLRVEAFSLVLGLALLIAGILAMKQTREVKPSPASWPLGYTGSWQLLVPGIVVTLLPSVLATGTDPVTWRAILVIALALVAILVGSLRKLAAPFIIGMTVLPIENVIVFAVQIIGGEISPAAWWMTLATAGAVLLVIAVTYERRTSSDRGVVARLRDLT
;
A
#
# COMPACT_ATOMS: atom_id res chain seq x y z
N MET A 1 18.67 -2.49 30.10
CA MET A 1 18.84 -3.94 30.29
C MET A 1 18.64 -4.28 31.77
N SER A 2 18.56 -5.56 32.14
CA SER A 2 18.46 -6.01 33.54
C SER A 2 19.84 -6.24 34.17
N LYS A 3 19.95 -6.26 35.51
CA LYS A 3 21.21 -6.52 36.21
C LYS A 3 21.94 -7.79 35.71
N PRO A 4 21.30 -8.97 35.57
CA PRO A 4 21.97 -10.16 35.02
C PRO A 4 22.48 -10.01 33.58
N TRP A 5 22.00 -9.04 32.80
CA TRP A 5 22.60 -8.73 31.50
C TRP A 5 23.84 -7.85 31.65
N SER A 6 23.82 -6.87 32.57
CA SER A 6 24.98 -6.05 32.92
C SER A 6 26.12 -6.94 33.44
N ASP A 7 25.79 -7.82 34.38
CA ASP A 7 26.73 -8.74 35.03
C ASP A 7 27.32 -9.73 34.00
N ASN A 8 26.47 -10.44 33.24
CA ASN A 8 26.93 -11.37 32.19
C ASN A 8 27.77 -10.67 31.10
N LEU A 9 27.48 -9.40 30.76
CA LEU A 9 28.27 -8.66 29.79
C LEU A 9 29.62 -8.23 30.38
N ALA A 10 29.67 -7.78 31.63
CA ALA A 10 30.92 -7.43 32.31
C ALA A 10 31.83 -8.66 32.47
N GLU A 11 31.26 -9.81 32.84
CA GLU A 11 31.97 -11.09 32.89
C GLU A 11 32.48 -11.50 31.49
N TYR A 12 31.64 -11.43 30.45
CA TYR A 12 32.02 -11.75 29.08
C TYR A 12 33.16 -10.87 28.56
N LEU A 13 33.09 -9.55 28.80
CA LEU A 13 34.12 -8.58 28.38
C LEU A 13 35.45 -8.74 29.13
N THR A 14 35.44 -9.34 30.32
CA THR A 14 36.65 -9.59 31.12
C THR A 14 37.17 -11.04 31.02
N ARG A 15 36.49 -11.90 30.26
CA ARG A 15 36.81 -13.33 30.14
C ARG A 15 38.07 -13.58 29.30
N SER A 16 39.21 -13.68 29.97
CA SER A 16 40.52 -14.02 29.38
C SER A 16 40.64 -15.43 28.80
N THR A 17 39.68 -16.34 29.08
CA THR A 17 39.69 -17.74 28.63
C THR A 17 39.01 -17.98 27.29
N SER A 18 38.45 -16.95 26.64
CA SER A 18 37.74 -17.08 25.37
C SER A 18 38.26 -16.09 24.32
N CYS A 19 38.45 -16.54 23.08
CA CYS A 19 38.87 -15.66 21.99
C CYS A 19 37.76 -14.64 21.63
N PRO A 20 37.96 -13.32 21.82
CA PRO A 20 36.93 -12.30 21.60
C PRO A 20 36.55 -12.07 20.12
N ARG A 21 37.15 -12.83 19.19
CA ARG A 21 36.90 -12.77 17.74
C ARG A 21 36.01 -13.91 17.22
N CYS A 22 35.88 -15.02 17.95
CA CYS A 22 35.20 -16.23 17.46
C CYS A 22 34.68 -17.18 18.57
N ASP A 23 34.64 -16.69 19.81
CA ASP A 23 34.13 -17.34 21.02
C ASP A 23 34.70 -18.75 21.28
N ASN A 24 35.92 -18.99 20.81
CA ASN A 24 36.61 -20.26 21.05
C ASN A 24 37.12 -20.31 22.49
N LEU A 25 36.76 -21.36 23.23
CA LEU A 25 37.09 -21.57 24.65
C LEU A 25 38.48 -22.19 24.87
N SER A 26 39.19 -22.58 23.79
CA SER A 26 40.62 -22.90 23.85
C SER A 26 41.45 -21.74 23.32
N LEU A 27 42.39 -21.29 24.13
CA LEU A 27 43.49 -20.41 23.76
C LEU A 27 44.78 -21.16 24.09
N GLU A 28 45.63 -21.36 23.09
CA GLU A 28 46.91 -22.05 23.23
C GLU A 28 48.00 -21.00 23.23
N SER A 29 48.87 -20.96 24.25
CA SER A 29 50.06 -20.08 24.26
C SER A 29 49.82 -18.60 23.90
N GLY A 30 48.63 -18.05 24.16
CA GLY A 30 48.27 -16.67 23.80
C GLY A 30 47.72 -16.47 22.39
N TRP A 31 47.45 -17.50 21.60
CA TRP A 31 46.78 -17.41 20.29
C TRP A 31 45.54 -18.32 20.21
N CYS A 32 44.65 -18.04 19.25
CA CYS A 32 43.42 -18.80 19.04
C CYS A 32 43.55 -19.78 17.86
N PRO A 33 43.56 -21.11 18.10
CA PRO A 33 43.72 -22.11 17.03
C PRO A 33 42.54 -22.13 16.03
N ARG A 34 41.36 -21.63 16.41
CA ARG A 34 40.17 -21.59 15.55
C ARG A 34 40.19 -20.47 14.50
N CYS A 35 40.86 -19.36 14.76
CA CYS A 35 40.81 -18.18 13.87
C CYS A 35 42.14 -17.44 13.64
N GLY A 36 43.25 -17.95 14.19
CA GLY A 36 44.58 -17.34 14.03
C GLY A 36 44.72 -15.97 14.68
N ALA A 37 43.85 -15.62 15.64
CA ALA A 37 43.99 -14.39 16.40
C ALA A 37 45.09 -14.54 17.45
N ASP A 38 46.18 -13.82 17.27
CA ASP A 38 47.17 -13.57 18.32
C ASP A 38 46.56 -12.64 19.38
N LEU A 39 46.67 -13.05 20.65
CA LEU A 39 46.25 -12.33 21.84
C LEU A 39 47.43 -12.07 22.81
N SER A 40 48.67 -12.30 22.37
CA SER A 40 49.91 -12.04 23.11
C SER A 40 50.51 -10.66 22.86
N GLY A 41 50.26 -10.08 21.68
CA GLY A 41 50.77 -8.75 21.28
C GLY A 41 50.10 -7.56 21.98
N LEU A 42 50.74 -6.39 21.89
CA LEU A 42 50.30 -5.13 22.53
C LEU A 42 48.84 -4.75 22.22
N GLN A 43 48.36 -5.05 21.02
CA GLN A 43 46.98 -4.79 20.59
C GLN A 43 45.94 -5.58 21.40
N ALA A 44 46.31 -6.74 21.92
CA ALA A 44 45.47 -7.53 22.81
C ALA A 44 45.45 -6.96 24.24
N VAL A 45 46.56 -6.35 24.68
CA VAL A 45 46.62 -5.57 25.93
C VAL A 45 45.73 -4.34 25.83
N GLU A 46 45.80 -3.59 24.72
CA GLU A 46 44.89 -2.47 24.45
C GLU A 46 43.41 -2.90 24.41
N LEU A 47 43.10 -4.00 23.72
CA LEU A 47 41.75 -4.57 23.67
C LEU A 47 41.26 -5.00 25.06
N MET A 48 42.11 -5.63 25.87
CA MET A 48 41.80 -6.02 27.24
C MET A 48 41.54 -4.79 28.11
N VAL A 49 42.37 -3.75 28.02
CA VAL A 49 42.17 -2.49 28.74
C VAL A 49 40.88 -1.77 28.30
N VAL A 50 40.53 -1.77 27.01
CA VAL A 50 39.25 -1.22 26.52
C VAL A 50 38.06 -2.04 27.01
N SER A 51 38.17 -3.37 27.02
CA SER A 51 37.10 -4.27 27.47
C SER A 51 36.90 -4.21 28.98
N GLN A 52 37.98 -4.05 29.76
CA GLN A 52 37.95 -3.74 31.19
C GLN A 52 37.30 -2.38 31.47
N ARG A 53 37.65 -1.31 30.72
CA ARG A 53 36.96 -0.01 30.84
C ARG A 53 35.46 -0.12 30.50
N ALA A 54 35.09 -0.92 29.50
CA ALA A 54 33.69 -1.14 29.14
C ALA A 54 32.93 -1.93 30.23
N ALA A 55 33.54 -2.99 30.78
CA ALA A 55 32.99 -3.74 31.91
C ALA A 55 32.87 -2.89 33.18
N LEU A 56 33.88 -2.05 33.47
CA LEU A 56 33.84 -1.07 34.55
C LEU A 56 32.73 -0.04 34.32
N ALA A 57 32.60 0.56 33.13
CA ALA A 57 31.52 1.52 32.85
C ALA A 57 30.11 0.89 32.92
N VAL A 58 29.97 -0.40 32.58
CA VAL A 58 28.71 -1.16 32.77
C VAL A 58 28.45 -1.43 34.26
N THR A 59 29.48 -1.77 35.03
CA THR A 59 29.40 -2.07 36.47
C THR A 59 29.18 -0.81 37.31
N GLU A 60 29.88 0.28 37.00
CA GLU A 60 29.72 1.61 37.60
C GLU A 60 28.32 2.16 37.29
N ARG A 61 27.85 2.04 36.04
CA ARG A 61 26.46 2.35 35.70
C ARG A 61 25.47 1.51 36.51
N GLN A 62 25.75 0.24 36.75
CA GLN A 62 24.89 -0.64 37.56
C GLN A 62 24.94 -0.26 39.05
N ALA A 63 26.11 0.12 39.58
CA ALA A 63 26.28 0.63 40.93
C ALA A 63 25.59 2.00 41.12
N LEU A 64 25.70 2.92 40.16
CA LEU A 64 24.98 4.19 40.16
C LEU A 64 23.45 3.96 40.11
N ILE A 65 22.97 2.99 39.31
CA ILE A 65 21.56 2.56 39.30
C ILE A 65 21.12 2.01 40.66
N GLU A 66 21.99 1.30 41.37
CA GLU A 66 21.73 0.78 42.72
C GLU A 66 21.82 1.85 43.82
N GLN A 67 22.60 2.91 43.59
CA GLN A 67 22.71 4.10 44.46
C GLN A 67 21.59 5.13 44.22
N LEU A 68 20.76 5.00 43.17
CA LEU A 68 19.65 5.92 42.91
C LEU A 68 18.64 5.90 44.09
N PRO A 69 18.46 7.02 44.82
CA PRO A 69 17.64 7.03 46.02
C PRO A 69 16.16 6.79 45.70
N THR A 70 15.59 5.73 46.29
CA THR A 70 14.23 5.29 45.98
C THR A 70 13.18 6.12 46.75
N VAL A 71 12.91 7.33 46.26
CA VAL A 71 11.96 8.26 46.89
C VAL A 71 10.54 7.67 46.94
N ARG A 72 10.12 7.18 48.12
CA ARG A 72 8.72 6.91 48.44
C ARG A 72 7.94 8.22 48.49
N ARG A 73 7.36 8.63 47.36
CA ARG A 73 6.36 9.71 47.32
C ARG A 73 5.15 9.35 48.19
N PRO A 74 4.74 10.21 49.14
CA PRO A 74 3.35 10.25 49.60
C PRO A 74 2.41 10.52 48.40
N ALA A 75 1.12 10.22 48.54
CA ALA A 75 0.13 10.57 47.51
C ALA A 75 0.03 12.10 47.40
N ALA A 76 0.59 12.67 46.34
CA ALA A 76 0.75 14.12 46.15
C ALA A 76 0.28 14.56 44.76
N VAL A 77 -0.41 15.71 44.68
CA VAL A 77 -0.86 16.33 43.43
C VAL A 77 -1.16 17.83 43.62
N PRO A 78 -0.87 18.70 42.63
CA PRO A 78 0.17 18.67 41.61
C PRO A 78 1.36 19.58 42.06
N VAL A 79 2.31 20.13 41.29
CA VAL A 79 2.70 20.19 39.85
C VAL A 79 4.27 20.09 39.83
N ALA A 80 5.11 20.37 38.80
CA ALA A 80 4.96 20.74 37.40
C ALA A 80 6.19 20.31 36.55
N VAL A 81 5.94 19.58 35.44
CA VAL A 81 6.82 19.46 34.24
C VAL A 81 8.28 18.93 34.49
N PRO A 82 9.16 18.73 33.48
CA PRO A 82 9.41 17.37 32.99
C PRO A 82 10.84 16.84 33.16
N SER A 83 10.97 15.53 33.43
CA SER A 83 12.02 14.69 32.85
C SER A 83 11.68 13.20 32.94
N SER A 84 12.23 12.43 32.00
CA SER A 84 12.66 11.02 32.01
C SER A 84 11.89 9.89 32.74
N ALA A 85 12.08 8.70 32.16
CA ALA A 85 12.18 7.38 32.81
C ALA A 85 11.16 6.98 33.91
N VAL A 86 10.30 6.04 33.52
CA VAL A 86 9.73 4.97 34.33
C VAL A 86 10.64 4.57 35.51
N ALA A 87 10.24 4.92 36.74
CA ALA A 87 10.82 4.34 37.94
C ALA A 87 10.31 2.89 38.12
N SER A 88 11.21 1.94 38.31
CA SER A 88 10.88 0.55 38.59
C SER A 88 10.24 0.38 39.97
N VAL A 89 9.23 -0.48 40.05
CA VAL A 89 8.85 -1.09 41.35
C VAL A 89 10.05 -1.88 41.87
N ALA A 90 10.24 -1.85 43.20
CA ALA A 90 11.37 -2.49 43.88
C ALA A 90 11.58 -3.96 43.49
N PRO A 91 12.82 -4.49 43.54
CA PRO A 91 13.11 -5.87 43.19
C PRO A 91 12.40 -6.85 44.15
N ARG A 92 11.28 -7.40 43.67
CA ARG A 92 10.72 -8.66 44.18
C ARG A 92 11.83 -9.71 44.09
N VAL A 93 12.09 -10.44 45.18
CA VAL A 93 13.11 -11.50 45.22
C VAL A 93 12.90 -12.47 44.06
N VAL A 94 13.79 -12.39 43.07
CA VAL A 94 13.87 -13.37 41.99
C VAL A 94 14.74 -14.49 42.53
N LEU A 95 14.09 -15.50 43.11
CA LEU A 95 14.72 -16.81 43.24
C LEU A 95 15.24 -17.23 41.86
N ALA A 96 16.29 -18.06 41.84
CA ALA A 96 16.69 -18.77 40.64
C ALA A 96 15.44 -19.38 39.96
N PRO A 97 15.33 -19.34 38.63
CA PRO A 97 14.14 -19.81 37.93
C PRO A 97 14.03 -21.34 38.04
N GLY A 98 13.51 -21.81 39.17
CA GLY A 98 12.89 -23.12 39.29
C GLY A 98 11.94 -23.30 38.10
N PRO A 99 11.92 -24.51 37.50
CA PRO A 99 11.54 -24.70 36.11
C PRO A 99 10.24 -23.99 35.83
N ARG A 100 10.31 -22.94 34.97
CA ARG A 100 9.10 -22.23 34.55
C ARG A 100 8.12 -23.31 34.09
N PRO A 101 6.88 -23.33 34.59
CA PRO A 101 5.82 -24.00 33.87
C PRO A 101 5.66 -23.23 32.56
N SER A 102 6.44 -23.65 31.55
CA SER A 102 6.02 -23.48 30.18
C SER A 102 4.60 -24.03 30.14
N SER A 103 3.66 -23.23 29.62
CA SER A 103 2.35 -23.72 29.26
C SER A 103 2.55 -24.69 28.10
N GLN A 104 3.03 -25.89 28.42
CA GLN A 104 3.01 -27.03 27.55
C GLN A 104 1.52 -27.33 27.33
N ILE A 105 0.98 -26.71 26.29
CA ILE A 105 -0.24 -27.16 25.63
C ILE A 105 0.14 -28.53 25.09
N SER A 106 0.05 -29.53 25.96
CA SER A 106 0.48 -30.90 25.69
C SER A 106 -0.30 -31.41 24.49
N VAL A 107 0.26 -32.33 23.71
CA VAL A 107 -0.52 -32.96 22.63
C VAL A 107 -1.77 -33.63 23.22
N GLN A 108 -1.73 -34.10 24.47
CA GLN A 108 -2.91 -34.53 25.22
C GLN A 108 -3.99 -33.45 25.29
N SER A 109 -3.66 -32.19 25.61
CA SER A 109 -4.63 -31.07 25.59
C SER A 109 -5.13 -30.72 24.18
N VAL A 110 -4.27 -30.73 23.15
CA VAL A 110 -4.71 -30.44 21.77
C VAL A 110 -5.59 -31.56 21.21
N LEU A 111 -5.21 -32.83 21.42
CA LEU A 111 -5.99 -33.99 20.97
C LEU A 111 -7.28 -34.16 21.80
N ALA A 112 -7.27 -33.81 23.09
CA ALA A 112 -8.49 -33.81 23.90
C ALA A 112 -9.42 -32.66 23.52
N VAL A 113 -8.93 -31.45 23.22
CA VAL A 113 -9.79 -30.34 22.74
C VAL A 113 -10.27 -30.60 21.31
N ALA A 114 -9.44 -31.13 20.42
CA ALA A 114 -9.86 -31.51 19.07
C ALA A 114 -10.84 -32.69 19.10
N GLY A 115 -10.59 -33.71 19.94
CA GLY A 115 -11.46 -34.87 20.13
C GLY A 115 -12.79 -34.51 20.79
N ALA A 116 -12.77 -33.71 21.86
CA ALA A 116 -13.99 -33.20 22.49
C ALA A 116 -14.73 -32.20 21.60
N GLY A 117 -14.03 -31.44 20.76
CA GLY A 117 -14.63 -30.58 19.73
C GLY A 117 -15.32 -31.38 18.65
N LEU A 118 -14.65 -32.39 18.07
CA LEU A 118 -15.24 -33.34 17.12
C LEU A 118 -16.41 -34.11 17.75
N PHE A 119 -16.31 -34.50 19.02
CA PHE A 119 -17.39 -35.19 19.74
C PHE A 119 -18.57 -34.26 20.03
N ALA A 120 -18.34 -33.01 20.43
CA ALA A 120 -19.39 -32.01 20.65
C ALA A 120 -20.08 -31.62 19.34
N ILE A 121 -19.32 -31.49 18.24
CA ILE A 121 -19.87 -31.26 16.89
C ILE A 121 -20.68 -32.50 16.44
N ALA A 122 -20.16 -33.72 16.63
CA ALA A 122 -20.88 -34.94 16.30
C ALA A 122 -22.17 -35.10 17.12
N ALA A 123 -22.13 -34.80 18.42
CA ALA A 123 -23.31 -34.80 19.29
C ALA A 123 -24.32 -33.72 18.87
N MET A 124 -23.87 -32.50 18.56
CA MET A 124 -24.73 -31.41 18.08
C MET A 124 -25.37 -31.76 16.73
N VAL A 125 -24.60 -32.29 15.76
CA VAL A 125 -25.12 -32.76 14.47
C VAL A 125 -26.10 -33.92 14.66
N PHE A 126 -25.82 -34.87 15.56
CA PHE A 126 -26.73 -35.97 15.89
C PHE A 126 -28.04 -35.47 16.54
N THR A 127 -27.97 -34.51 17.47
CA THR A 127 -29.15 -33.94 18.15
C THR A 127 -29.99 -33.03 17.26
N PHE A 128 -29.40 -32.34 16.28
CA PHE A 128 -30.13 -31.41 15.41
C PHE A 128 -30.53 -32.00 14.04
N LEU A 129 -29.63 -32.75 13.39
CA LEU A 129 -29.73 -33.15 11.98
C LEU A 129 -29.95 -34.65 11.75
N ASN A 130 -30.09 -35.48 12.79
CA ASN A 130 -30.53 -36.86 12.63
C ASN A 130 -32.03 -36.89 12.22
N PRO A 131 -32.39 -37.42 11.03
CA PRO A 131 -33.78 -37.47 10.58
C PRO A 131 -34.66 -38.41 11.40
N ASP A 132 -34.08 -39.41 12.07
CA ASP A 132 -34.81 -40.47 12.77
C ASP A 132 -35.30 -40.04 14.18
N LEU A 133 -34.79 -38.92 14.70
CA LEU A 133 -35.11 -38.39 16.04
C LEU A 133 -36.02 -37.17 15.94
N THR A 134 -37.29 -37.35 15.59
CA THR A 134 -38.22 -36.22 15.33
C THR A 134 -38.75 -35.50 16.57
N ASP A 135 -38.78 -36.13 17.75
CA ASP A 135 -39.31 -35.53 18.99
C ASP A 135 -38.30 -34.58 19.69
N PHE A 136 -38.72 -33.34 19.92
CA PHE A 136 -38.00 -32.31 20.67
C PHE A 136 -37.80 -32.69 22.14
N THR A 137 -38.79 -33.32 22.77
CA THR A 137 -38.79 -33.66 24.21
C THR A 137 -37.67 -34.64 24.54
N THR A 138 -37.56 -35.70 23.74
CA THR A 138 -36.50 -36.71 23.82
C THR A 138 -35.11 -36.09 23.55
N ARG A 139 -34.98 -35.19 22.56
CA ARG A 139 -33.74 -34.44 22.32
C ARG A 139 -33.31 -33.65 23.57
N SER A 140 -34.21 -32.87 24.17
CA SER A 140 -33.90 -32.07 25.37
C SER A 140 -33.57 -32.91 26.60
N LEU A 141 -34.27 -34.02 26.84
CA LEU A 141 -33.97 -34.93 27.96
C LEU A 141 -32.59 -35.58 27.83
N VAL A 142 -32.18 -35.96 26.61
CA VAL A 142 -30.83 -36.48 26.34
C VAL A 142 -29.76 -35.41 26.60
N VAL A 143 -29.97 -34.17 26.15
CA VAL A 143 -29.04 -33.05 26.40
C VAL A 143 -28.88 -32.78 27.90
N ALA A 144 -29.99 -32.63 28.64
CA ALA A 144 -29.94 -32.36 30.08
C ALA A 144 -29.27 -33.50 30.88
N GLY A 145 -29.50 -34.75 30.50
CA GLY A 145 -28.81 -35.91 31.07
C GLY A 145 -27.29 -35.87 30.82
N VAL A 146 -26.87 -35.48 29.61
CA VAL A 146 -25.46 -35.29 29.25
C VAL A 146 -24.84 -34.10 30.01
N THR A 147 -25.56 -32.99 30.20
CA THR A 147 -25.13 -31.87 31.06
C THR A 147 -24.87 -32.33 32.48
N ALA A 148 -25.80 -33.08 33.08
CA ALA A 148 -25.67 -33.59 34.44
C ALA A 148 -24.44 -34.50 34.60
N VAL A 149 -24.18 -35.39 33.63
CA VAL A 149 -22.99 -36.26 33.61
C VAL A 149 -21.71 -35.44 33.52
N PHE A 150 -21.63 -34.43 32.64
CA PHE A 150 -20.41 -33.61 32.52
C PHE A 150 -20.18 -32.71 33.72
N LEU A 151 -21.20 -32.01 34.24
CA LEU A 151 -21.04 -31.14 35.42
C LEU A 151 -20.76 -31.96 36.70
N GLY A 152 -21.44 -33.09 36.89
CA GLY A 152 -21.18 -34.01 38.01
C GLY A 152 -19.79 -34.65 37.93
N GLY A 153 -19.37 -35.08 36.73
CA GLY A 153 -18.02 -35.59 36.48
C GLY A 153 -16.94 -34.55 36.78
N ALA A 154 -17.13 -33.30 36.34
CA ALA A 154 -16.22 -32.20 36.64
C ALA A 154 -16.12 -31.90 38.15
N TRP A 155 -17.24 -31.92 38.88
CA TRP A 155 -17.24 -31.80 40.35
C TRP A 155 -16.42 -32.94 40.99
N PHE A 156 -16.69 -34.19 40.60
CA PHE A 156 -15.99 -35.35 41.16
C PHE A 156 -14.48 -35.28 40.90
N LEU A 157 -14.07 -34.91 39.68
CA LEU A 157 -12.66 -34.70 39.32
C LEU A 157 -12.02 -33.58 40.16
N ALA A 158 -12.72 -32.46 40.37
CA ALA A 158 -12.24 -31.37 41.22
C ALA A 158 -12.07 -31.81 42.69
N ALA A 159 -13.04 -32.54 43.23
CA ALA A 159 -13.01 -33.10 44.58
C ALA A 159 -11.90 -34.16 44.79
N LYS A 160 -11.44 -34.80 43.70
CA LYS A 160 -10.27 -35.70 43.68
C LYS A 160 -8.95 -34.99 43.32
N GLY A 161 -8.94 -33.66 43.19
CA GLY A 161 -7.76 -32.85 42.90
C GLY A 161 -7.31 -32.82 41.43
N LEU A 162 -8.07 -33.45 40.52
CA LEU A 162 -7.75 -33.56 39.09
C LEU A 162 -8.18 -32.29 38.32
N GLN A 163 -7.63 -31.15 38.73
CA GLN A 163 -8.09 -29.81 38.32
C GLN A 163 -8.09 -29.56 36.81
N PHE A 164 -7.07 -30.01 36.06
CA PHE A 164 -7.03 -29.81 34.60
C PHE A 164 -8.16 -30.56 33.87
N SER A 165 -8.43 -31.80 34.28
CA SER A 165 -9.55 -32.59 33.78
C SER A 165 -10.88 -31.97 34.20
N ALA A 166 -11.00 -31.50 35.45
CA ALA A 166 -12.20 -30.84 35.96
C ALA A 166 -12.54 -29.54 35.22
N GLU A 167 -11.55 -28.71 34.86
CA GLU A 167 -11.76 -27.50 34.07
C GLU A 167 -12.16 -27.83 32.62
N THR A 168 -11.56 -28.87 32.02
CA THR A 168 -11.87 -29.27 30.63
C THR A 168 -13.28 -29.86 30.51
N VAL A 169 -13.61 -30.78 31.42
CA VAL A 169 -14.94 -31.42 31.50
C VAL A 169 -15.99 -30.43 31.98
N GLY A 170 -15.64 -29.54 32.90
CA GLY A 170 -16.52 -28.49 33.43
C GLY A 170 -16.87 -27.42 32.41
N ALA A 171 -15.91 -27.02 31.56
CA ALA A 171 -16.15 -26.13 30.43
C ALA A 171 -17.08 -26.77 29.38
N LEU A 172 -16.87 -28.05 29.04
CA LEU A 172 -17.77 -28.79 28.15
C LEU A 172 -19.19 -28.89 28.73
N GLY A 173 -19.32 -29.18 30.03
CA GLY A 173 -20.60 -29.16 30.73
C GLY A 173 -21.31 -27.80 30.68
N THR A 174 -20.58 -26.67 30.72
CA THR A 174 -21.20 -25.34 30.56
C THR A 174 -21.69 -25.04 29.13
N VAL A 175 -21.24 -25.78 28.11
CA VAL A 175 -21.80 -25.67 26.75
C VAL A 175 -23.18 -26.34 26.68
N PHE A 176 -23.30 -27.56 27.21
CA PHE A 176 -24.60 -28.25 27.25
C PHE A 176 -25.60 -27.52 28.19
N LEU A 177 -25.14 -26.97 29.31
CA LEU A 177 -25.97 -26.11 30.18
C LEU A 177 -26.52 -24.86 29.46
N ALA A 178 -25.80 -24.31 28.46
CA ALA A 178 -26.31 -23.20 27.65
C ALA A 178 -27.40 -23.67 26.66
N LEU A 179 -27.30 -24.91 26.17
CA LEU A 179 -28.37 -25.54 25.38
C LEU A 179 -29.60 -25.87 26.24
N ASP A 180 -29.41 -26.27 27.50
CA ASP A 180 -30.51 -26.45 28.46
C ASP A 180 -31.23 -25.13 28.75
N VAL A 181 -30.48 -24.03 28.98
CA VAL A 181 -31.06 -22.69 29.16
C VAL A 181 -31.85 -22.24 27.92
N TRP A 182 -31.37 -22.56 26.71
CA TRP A 182 -32.12 -22.31 25.48
C TRP A 182 -33.39 -23.17 25.38
N ALA A 183 -33.31 -24.47 25.65
CA ALA A 183 -34.47 -25.36 25.64
C ALA A 183 -35.52 -24.95 26.70
N ILE A 184 -35.10 -24.48 27.88
CA ILE A 184 -35.97 -23.90 28.90
C ILE A 184 -36.61 -22.60 28.41
N SER A 185 -35.87 -21.74 27.68
CA SER A 185 -36.44 -20.50 27.14
C SER A 185 -37.57 -20.75 26.12
N THR A 186 -37.51 -21.84 25.37
CA THR A 186 -38.59 -22.26 24.44
C THR A 186 -39.82 -22.89 25.13
N LEU A 187 -39.79 -23.08 26.46
CA LEU A 187 -40.95 -23.52 27.26
C LEU A 187 -41.72 -22.34 27.87
N ALA A 188 -41.73 -21.20 27.17
CA ALA A 188 -42.40 -19.98 27.62
C ALA A 188 -43.93 -20.14 27.65
N TRP A 189 -44.53 -19.81 28.80
CA TRP A 189 -45.98 -19.83 29.00
C TRP A 189 -46.64 -18.64 28.28
N PRO A 190 -47.86 -18.75 27.75
CA PRO A 190 -48.55 -17.62 27.10
C PRO A 190 -48.57 -16.36 27.97
N GLY A 191 -48.04 -15.26 27.45
CA GLY A 191 -47.89 -13.98 28.16
C GLY A 191 -46.51 -13.77 28.84
N VAL A 192 -45.66 -14.79 28.91
CA VAL A 192 -44.24 -14.69 29.27
C VAL A 192 -43.42 -14.80 27.98
N SER A 193 -42.41 -13.97 27.81
CA SER A 193 -41.50 -14.04 26.68
C SER A 193 -40.31 -14.99 26.94
N ASP A 194 -39.85 -15.67 25.90
CA ASP A 194 -38.70 -16.59 25.91
C ASP A 194 -37.47 -15.93 26.54
N TRP A 195 -37.25 -14.65 26.25
CA TRP A 195 -36.18 -13.83 26.83
C TRP A 195 -36.29 -13.66 28.34
N LEU A 196 -37.50 -13.55 28.90
CA LEU A 196 -37.71 -13.39 30.34
C LEU A 196 -37.53 -14.73 31.08
N LEU A 197 -38.04 -15.83 30.52
CA LEU A 197 -37.82 -17.17 31.07
C LEU A 197 -36.36 -17.60 30.94
N GLY A 198 -35.72 -17.33 29.80
CA GLY A 198 -34.29 -17.51 29.57
C GLY A 198 -33.43 -16.63 30.47
N ALA A 199 -33.85 -15.40 30.79
CA ALA A 199 -33.18 -14.55 31.77
C ALA A 199 -33.24 -15.15 33.18
N LEU A 200 -34.39 -15.68 33.60
CA LEU A 200 -34.54 -16.34 34.89
C LEU A 200 -33.69 -17.61 34.97
N ALA A 201 -33.72 -18.46 33.95
CA ALA A 201 -32.88 -19.65 33.84
C ALA A 201 -31.37 -19.30 33.84
N THR A 202 -30.98 -18.24 33.13
CA THR A 202 -29.61 -17.72 33.13
C THR A 202 -29.20 -17.22 34.51
N LEU A 203 -30.06 -16.45 35.20
CA LEU A 203 -29.80 -15.90 36.53
C LEU A 203 -29.59 -17.01 37.57
N VAL A 204 -30.50 -18.00 37.61
CA VAL A 204 -30.44 -19.12 38.53
C VAL A 204 -29.21 -19.98 38.27
N SER A 205 -28.98 -20.40 37.02
CA SER A 205 -27.80 -21.19 36.63
C SER A 205 -26.49 -20.45 36.88
N SER A 206 -26.45 -19.13 36.66
CA SER A 206 -25.24 -18.32 36.89
C SER A 206 -24.96 -18.11 38.37
N ALA A 207 -25.99 -17.86 39.18
CA ALA A 207 -25.85 -17.77 40.63
C ALA A 207 -25.40 -19.12 41.23
N ALA A 208 -25.98 -20.23 40.76
CA ALA A 208 -25.56 -21.57 41.13
C ALA A 208 -24.10 -21.84 40.74
N LEU A 209 -23.70 -21.54 39.49
CA LEU A 209 -22.30 -21.68 39.04
C LEU A 209 -21.31 -20.85 39.87
N VAL A 210 -21.64 -19.59 40.22
CA VAL A 210 -20.76 -18.77 41.07
C VAL A 210 -20.64 -19.35 42.49
N ALA A 211 -21.74 -19.80 43.09
CA ALA A 211 -21.73 -20.41 44.42
C ALA A 211 -20.96 -21.75 44.42
N VAL A 212 -21.25 -22.63 43.46
CA VAL A 212 -20.60 -23.93 43.28
C VAL A 212 -19.12 -23.77 42.96
N ALA A 213 -18.73 -22.84 42.10
CA ALA A 213 -17.33 -22.55 41.82
C ALA A 213 -16.57 -22.08 43.07
N ALA A 214 -17.19 -21.27 43.94
CA ALA A 214 -16.59 -20.82 45.18
C ALA A 214 -16.42 -21.93 46.26
N LEU A 215 -17.04 -23.10 46.04
CA LEU A 215 -16.88 -24.33 46.82
C LEU A 215 -15.89 -25.30 46.16
N ALA A 216 -16.15 -25.70 44.91
CA ALA A 216 -15.39 -26.69 44.15
C ALA A 216 -14.07 -26.16 43.54
N ARG A 217 -13.84 -24.83 43.56
CA ARG A 217 -12.67 -24.12 43.00
C ARG A 217 -12.47 -24.23 41.48
N VAL A 218 -13.46 -24.72 40.73
CA VAL A 218 -13.46 -24.73 39.26
C VAL A 218 -13.62 -23.29 38.74
N ARG A 219 -12.63 -22.78 38.01
CA ARG A 219 -12.55 -21.37 37.58
C ARG A 219 -13.36 -21.08 36.32
N SER A 220 -13.47 -22.03 35.39
CA SER A 220 -14.36 -21.93 34.22
C SER A 220 -15.80 -21.62 34.65
N TRP A 221 -16.32 -22.34 35.64
CA TRP A 221 -17.64 -22.10 36.23
C TRP A 221 -17.80 -20.71 36.86
N LEU A 222 -16.79 -20.22 37.60
CA LEU A 222 -16.82 -18.85 38.14
C LEU A 222 -16.90 -17.81 37.02
N TRP A 223 -16.13 -18.00 35.95
CA TRP A 223 -16.08 -17.07 34.83
C TRP A 223 -17.41 -17.06 34.05
N VAL A 224 -17.96 -18.24 33.70
CA VAL A 224 -19.26 -18.36 33.03
C VAL A 224 -20.38 -17.76 33.89
N GLY A 225 -20.41 -18.07 35.20
CA GLY A 225 -21.41 -17.52 36.11
C GLY A 225 -21.31 -16.00 36.28
N ILE A 226 -20.11 -15.42 36.33
CA ILE A 226 -19.95 -13.95 36.34
C ILE A 226 -20.44 -13.33 35.02
N VAL A 227 -20.18 -13.97 33.87
CA VAL A 227 -20.67 -13.51 32.55
C VAL A 227 -22.20 -13.51 32.52
N GLY A 228 -22.85 -14.61 32.89
CA GLY A 228 -24.32 -14.71 32.86
C GLY A 228 -25.02 -13.76 33.84
N LEU A 229 -24.46 -13.56 35.05
CA LEU A 229 -24.96 -12.53 35.99
C LEU A 229 -24.86 -11.11 35.42
N ILE A 230 -23.83 -10.82 34.62
CA ILE A 230 -23.66 -9.50 33.98
C ILE A 230 -24.61 -9.33 32.79
N VAL A 231 -24.88 -10.39 32.02
CA VAL A 231 -25.74 -10.35 30.81
C VAL A 231 -27.24 -10.39 31.13
N THR A 232 -27.64 -11.04 32.23
CA THR A 232 -29.05 -11.19 32.65
C THR A 232 -29.90 -9.91 32.52
N PRO A 233 -29.46 -8.70 32.95
CA PRO A 233 -30.28 -7.49 32.84
C PRO A 233 -30.65 -7.09 31.39
N ALA A 234 -29.81 -7.40 30.41
CA ALA A 234 -30.16 -7.18 29.00
C ALA A 234 -31.23 -8.17 28.52
N MET A 235 -31.16 -9.43 28.95
CA MET A 235 -32.18 -10.45 28.64
C MET A 235 -33.54 -10.06 29.25
N VAL A 236 -33.55 -9.57 30.50
CA VAL A 236 -34.76 -8.99 31.13
C VAL A 236 -35.28 -7.78 30.34
N GLY A 237 -34.38 -6.90 29.87
CA GLY A 237 -34.74 -5.75 29.03
C GLY A 237 -35.39 -6.14 27.69
N TYR A 238 -34.88 -7.18 27.02
CA TYR A 238 -35.54 -7.76 25.84
C TYR A 238 -36.85 -8.48 26.19
N GLY A 239 -36.90 -9.16 27.33
CA GLY A 239 -38.11 -9.82 27.83
C GLY A 239 -39.29 -8.86 28.00
N PHE A 240 -39.03 -7.68 28.58
CA PHE A 240 -40.00 -6.58 28.66
C PHE A 240 -40.13 -5.74 27.37
N GLY A 241 -39.27 -5.93 26.37
CA GLY A 241 -39.42 -5.28 25.06
C GLY A 241 -40.30 -6.05 24.07
N ALA A 242 -40.47 -7.36 24.27
CA ALA A 242 -41.12 -8.26 23.31
C ALA A 242 -42.65 -8.10 23.19
N GLY A 243 -43.31 -7.42 24.14
CA GLY A 243 -44.77 -7.33 24.24
C GLY A 243 -45.32 -5.91 24.07
N ASN A 244 -45.06 -5.25 22.93
CA ASN A 244 -45.44 -3.86 22.62
C ASN A 244 -44.96 -2.77 23.60
N SER A 245 -44.18 -3.11 24.64
CA SER A 245 -43.87 -2.25 25.79
C SER A 245 -42.74 -1.23 25.55
N GLY A 246 -42.68 -0.66 24.34
CA GLY A 246 -41.79 0.44 23.96
C GLY A 246 -40.32 0.05 23.77
N TYR A 247 -39.53 1.05 23.40
CA TYR A 247 -38.09 0.90 23.07
C TYR A 247 -37.15 1.07 24.27
N TRP A 248 -37.64 1.60 25.39
CA TRP A 248 -36.85 1.84 26.60
C TRP A 248 -36.40 0.58 27.37
N PRO A 249 -37.19 -0.51 27.52
CA PRO A 249 -36.76 -1.64 28.35
C PRO A 249 -35.47 -2.33 27.88
N PRO A 250 -35.20 -2.56 26.59
CA PRO A 250 -33.90 -3.06 26.13
C PRO A 250 -32.75 -2.10 26.44
N ILE A 251 -32.94 -0.78 26.26
CA ILE A 251 -31.93 0.25 26.55
C ILE A 251 -31.58 0.26 28.04
N LEU A 252 -32.60 0.32 28.90
CA LEU A 252 -32.45 0.30 30.36
C LEU A 252 -31.84 -1.02 30.84
N GLY A 253 -32.14 -2.15 30.18
CA GLY A 253 -31.49 -3.43 30.41
C GLY A 253 -29.97 -3.38 30.17
N HIS A 254 -29.51 -2.77 29.08
CA HIS A 254 -28.07 -2.61 28.80
C HIS A 254 -27.38 -1.56 29.70
N VAL A 255 -28.10 -0.50 30.11
CA VAL A 255 -27.61 0.39 31.18
C VAL A 255 -27.43 -0.39 32.49
N ALA A 256 -28.36 -1.27 32.83
CA ALA A 256 -28.28 -2.15 34.00
C ALA A 256 -27.16 -3.20 33.89
N VAL A 257 -26.81 -3.71 32.69
CA VAL A 257 -25.58 -4.51 32.46
C VAL A 257 -24.34 -3.72 32.89
N GLY A 258 -24.27 -2.42 32.61
CA GLY A 258 -23.18 -1.54 33.05
C GLY A 258 -23.08 -1.45 34.59
N PHE A 259 -24.22 -1.33 35.28
CA PHE A 259 -24.26 -1.36 36.76
C PHE A 259 -23.93 -2.75 37.33
N ALA A 260 -24.41 -3.83 36.72
CA ALA A 260 -24.09 -5.21 37.11
C ALA A 260 -22.58 -5.50 36.94
N ALA A 261 -21.97 -5.01 35.85
CA ALA A 261 -20.54 -5.08 35.64
C ALA A 261 -19.75 -4.26 36.68
N TYR A 262 -20.22 -3.07 37.06
CA TYR A 262 -19.62 -2.29 38.17
C TYR A 262 -19.74 -3.03 39.52
N ALA A 263 -20.89 -3.65 39.79
CA ALA A 263 -21.11 -4.47 40.99
C ALA A 263 -20.22 -5.73 41.00
N SER A 264 -20.04 -6.41 39.86
CA SER A 264 -19.21 -7.59 39.72
C SER A 264 -17.73 -7.33 40.05
N HIS A 265 -17.22 -6.11 39.81
CA HIS A 265 -15.89 -5.70 40.25
C HIS A 265 -15.75 -5.72 41.78
N SER A 266 -16.83 -5.49 42.53
CA SER A 266 -16.83 -5.64 43.99
C SER A 266 -16.88 -7.12 44.42
N LEU A 267 -17.67 -7.94 43.72
CA LEU A 267 -17.78 -9.38 43.97
C LEU A 267 -16.44 -10.10 43.68
N ALA A 268 -15.81 -9.80 42.54
CA ALA A 268 -14.50 -10.32 42.17
C ALA A 268 -13.35 -9.78 43.05
N ARG A 269 -13.56 -8.71 43.84
CA ARG A 269 -12.64 -8.29 44.93
C ARG A 269 -12.85 -9.09 46.21
N ARG A 270 -14.09 -9.48 46.53
CA ARG A 270 -14.41 -10.38 47.66
C ARG A 270 -13.94 -11.81 47.40
N LEU A 271 -14.17 -12.35 46.20
CA LEU A 271 -13.86 -13.74 45.85
C LEU A 271 -12.38 -14.02 45.55
N SER A 272 -11.55 -13.01 45.23
CA SER A 272 -10.13 -13.25 44.92
C SER A 272 -9.33 -13.94 46.04
N ALA A 273 -9.75 -13.80 47.30
CA ALA A 273 -9.14 -14.49 48.43
C ALA A 273 -9.40 -16.02 48.43
N ARG A 274 -10.54 -16.48 47.90
CA ARG A 274 -10.90 -17.93 47.84
C ARG A 274 -10.12 -18.71 46.78
N PHE A 275 -9.71 -18.05 45.70
CA PHE A 275 -9.05 -18.64 44.54
C PHE A 275 -7.53 -18.37 44.49
N GLY A 276 -6.95 -17.68 45.47
CA GLY A 276 -5.51 -17.35 45.51
C GLY A 276 -5.02 -16.48 44.33
N SER A 277 -5.93 -15.80 43.65
CA SER A 277 -5.71 -15.17 42.35
C SER A 277 -6.41 -13.80 42.29
N PRO A 278 -5.83 -12.77 41.64
CA PRO A 278 -6.44 -11.45 41.55
C PRO A 278 -7.72 -11.38 40.68
N LEU A 279 -8.15 -12.50 40.08
CA LEU A 279 -9.32 -12.61 39.18
C LEU A 279 -9.31 -11.54 38.08
N PHE A 280 -8.16 -11.42 37.40
CA PHE A 280 -7.94 -10.38 36.38
C PHE A 280 -8.76 -10.64 35.11
N THR A 281 -8.88 -11.90 34.67
CA THR A 281 -9.67 -12.28 33.50
C THR A 281 -11.13 -11.87 33.69
N GLU A 282 -11.68 -12.16 34.87
CA GLU A 282 -13.06 -11.94 35.29
C GLU A 282 -13.38 -10.43 35.34
N ARG A 283 -12.49 -9.62 35.93
CA ARG A 283 -12.62 -8.15 35.96
C ARG A 283 -12.44 -7.51 34.58
N THR A 284 -11.57 -8.08 33.74
CA THR A 284 -11.39 -7.63 32.34
C THR A 284 -12.61 -7.98 31.50
N THR A 285 -13.16 -9.20 31.61
CA THR A 285 -14.42 -9.59 30.97
C THR A 285 -15.58 -8.69 31.43
N ALA A 286 -15.70 -8.38 32.72
CA ALA A 286 -16.69 -7.43 33.22
C ALA A 286 -16.50 -6.02 32.64
N THR A 287 -15.25 -5.57 32.46
CA THR A 287 -14.94 -4.27 31.83
C THR A 287 -15.31 -4.28 30.35
N ILE A 288 -15.03 -5.37 29.63
CA ILE A 288 -15.41 -5.56 28.22
C ILE A 288 -16.93 -5.54 28.09
N LEU A 289 -17.66 -6.33 28.88
CA LEU A 289 -19.13 -6.37 28.85
C LEU A 289 -19.77 -5.01 29.16
N ALA A 290 -19.21 -4.22 30.09
CA ALA A 290 -19.67 -2.86 30.35
C ALA A 290 -19.47 -1.93 29.14
N LEU A 291 -18.34 -2.02 28.45
CA LEU A 291 -18.04 -1.22 27.25
C LEU A 291 -18.89 -1.67 26.06
N THR A 292 -19.09 -2.98 25.87
CA THR A 292 -19.99 -3.56 24.86
C THR A 292 -21.43 -3.12 25.10
N ALA A 293 -21.94 -3.21 26.33
CA ALA A 293 -23.28 -2.75 26.67
C ALA A 293 -23.45 -1.23 26.47
N THR A 294 -22.44 -0.42 26.82
CA THR A 294 -22.42 1.03 26.52
C THR A 294 -22.48 1.27 25.01
N GLY A 295 -21.72 0.51 24.21
CA GLY A 295 -21.78 0.56 22.75
C GLY A 295 -23.13 0.15 22.18
N ILE A 296 -23.78 -0.88 22.75
CA ILE A 296 -25.13 -1.32 22.36
C ILE A 296 -26.18 -0.25 22.69
N VAL A 297 -26.11 0.42 23.85
CA VAL A 297 -27.01 1.54 24.17
C VAL A 297 -26.83 2.68 23.16
N LEU A 298 -25.59 3.06 22.84
CA LEU A 298 -25.32 4.10 21.85
C LEU A 298 -25.82 3.70 20.45
N LEU A 299 -25.73 2.41 20.09
CA LEU A 299 -26.27 1.88 18.85
C LEU A 299 -27.82 1.91 18.84
N GLN A 300 -28.46 1.49 19.92
CA GLN A 300 -29.92 1.50 20.08
C GLN A 300 -30.49 2.92 20.01
N LEU A 301 -29.83 3.89 20.64
CA LEU A 301 -30.19 5.31 20.54
C LEU A 301 -29.97 5.88 19.13
N ALA A 302 -28.92 5.45 18.41
CA ALA A 302 -28.60 5.97 17.07
C ALA A 302 -29.40 5.33 15.92
N PHE A 303 -29.93 4.12 16.11
CA PHE A 303 -30.70 3.39 15.08
C PHE A 303 -32.21 3.41 15.29
N TYR A 304 -32.70 4.00 16.39
CA TYR A 304 -34.14 4.19 16.60
C TYR A 304 -34.69 5.25 15.61
N ARG A 305 -35.65 4.84 14.78
CA ARG A 305 -36.36 5.70 13.84
C ARG A 305 -37.85 5.84 14.20
N GLY A 306 -38.12 6.15 15.47
CA GLY A 306 -39.42 6.68 15.86
C GLY A 306 -39.55 8.16 15.49
N VAL A 307 -40.78 8.64 15.38
CA VAL A 307 -41.12 10.03 15.03
C VAL A 307 -40.56 11.00 16.10
N ASP A 308 -40.31 12.26 15.69
CA ASP A 308 -39.59 13.32 16.43
C ASP A 308 -40.29 13.85 17.70
N ASP A 309 -40.55 12.96 18.66
CA ASP A 309 -41.07 13.31 19.98
C ASP A 309 -39.98 13.94 20.88
N ALA A 310 -40.30 15.07 21.50
CA ALA A 310 -39.49 15.68 22.55
C ALA A 310 -39.17 14.71 23.71
N ALA A 311 -40.05 13.75 23.98
CA ALA A 311 -39.82 12.68 24.95
C ALA A 311 -38.65 11.74 24.57
N HIS A 312 -38.41 11.51 23.27
CA HIS A 312 -37.27 10.72 22.81
C HIS A 312 -35.95 11.46 23.00
N ALA A 313 -35.91 12.76 22.66
CA ALA A 313 -34.74 13.61 22.87
C ALA A 313 -34.39 13.71 24.38
N LEU A 314 -35.37 14.03 25.23
CA LEU A 314 -35.17 14.14 26.69
C LEU A 314 -34.77 12.80 27.32
N GLY A 315 -35.40 11.68 26.93
CA GLY A 315 -35.02 10.36 27.41
C GLY A 315 -33.61 9.95 26.99
N SER A 316 -33.21 10.28 25.76
CA SER A 316 -31.86 10.03 25.24
C SER A 316 -30.81 10.84 25.99
N ALA A 317 -31.08 12.13 26.23
CA ALA A 317 -30.24 12.99 27.07
C ALA A 317 -30.11 12.43 28.50
N ALA A 318 -31.21 11.94 29.10
CA ALA A 318 -31.20 11.34 30.44
C ALA A 318 -30.35 10.05 30.50
N VAL A 319 -30.50 9.13 29.52
CA VAL A 319 -29.69 7.90 29.43
C VAL A 319 -28.21 8.22 29.24
N LEU A 320 -27.88 9.19 28.37
CA LEU A 320 -26.50 9.63 28.16
C LEU A 320 -25.90 10.28 29.43
N ALA A 321 -26.68 11.04 30.19
CA ALA A 321 -26.25 11.59 31.47
C ALA A 321 -25.99 10.49 32.53
N VAL A 322 -26.86 9.47 32.61
CA VAL A 322 -26.65 8.29 33.48
C VAL A 322 -25.38 7.53 33.06
N LEU A 323 -25.14 7.34 31.77
CA LEU A 323 -23.90 6.73 31.27
C LEU A 323 -22.66 7.61 31.54
N ALA A 324 -22.77 8.94 31.47
CA ALA A 324 -21.70 9.86 31.83
C ALA A 324 -21.29 9.73 33.30
N VAL A 325 -22.27 9.59 34.20
CA VAL A 325 -22.08 9.33 35.63
C VAL A 325 -21.48 7.94 35.87
N LEU A 326 -22.00 6.90 35.20
CA LEU A 326 -21.50 5.52 35.32
C LEU A 326 -20.05 5.38 34.83
N ALA A 327 -19.68 6.03 33.72
CA ALA A 327 -18.30 6.12 33.25
C ALA A 327 -17.42 6.86 34.27
N GLY A 328 -17.92 7.97 34.83
CA GLY A 328 -17.24 8.75 35.87
C GLY A 328 -16.98 7.94 37.15
N TRP A 329 -17.95 7.16 37.63
CA TRP A 329 -17.79 6.25 38.77
C TRP A 329 -16.86 5.08 38.45
N SER A 330 -16.92 4.56 37.22
CA SER A 330 -16.07 3.44 36.78
C SER A 330 -14.58 3.80 36.72
N THR A 331 -14.21 5.09 36.71
CA THR A 331 -12.81 5.54 36.91
C THR A 331 -12.17 5.03 38.21
N ARG A 332 -12.98 4.63 39.20
CA ARG A 332 -12.53 4.02 40.46
C ARG A 332 -12.05 2.56 40.32
N ASN A 333 -12.27 1.91 39.16
CA ASN A 333 -11.90 0.53 38.89
C ASN A 333 -10.68 0.44 37.95
N GLN A 334 -10.92 0.25 36.65
CA GLN A 334 -9.89 0.20 35.60
C GLN A 334 -10.05 1.40 34.65
N LEU A 335 -9.10 1.62 33.74
CA LEU A 335 -9.26 2.54 32.60
C LEU A 335 -9.65 4.01 32.94
N ALA A 336 -9.22 4.54 34.09
CA ALA A 336 -9.58 5.88 34.57
C ALA A 336 -9.29 7.03 33.59
N ALA A 337 -8.30 6.88 32.69
CA ALA A 337 -7.97 7.89 31.69
C ALA A 337 -9.02 8.01 30.56
N PRO A 338 -9.27 6.96 29.73
CA PRO A 338 -10.32 7.04 28.71
C PRO A 338 -11.71 7.23 29.32
N LEU A 339 -12.03 6.61 30.46
CA LEU A 339 -13.33 6.81 31.12
C LEU A 339 -13.56 8.26 31.58
N SER A 340 -12.49 9.02 31.91
CA SER A 340 -12.61 10.47 32.14
C SER A 340 -12.98 11.22 30.84
N VAL A 341 -12.47 10.80 29.68
CA VAL A 341 -12.85 11.37 28.37
C VAL A 341 -14.29 11.00 28.04
N THR A 342 -14.66 9.72 28.13
CA THR A 342 -16.02 9.21 27.84
C THR A 342 -17.08 9.91 28.70
N SER A 343 -16.81 10.12 29.99
CA SER A 343 -17.71 10.87 30.89
C SER A 343 -17.92 12.32 30.41
N GLY A 344 -16.86 13.00 29.94
CA GLY A 344 -16.94 14.36 29.40
C GLY A 344 -17.66 14.44 28.05
N VAL A 345 -17.43 13.45 27.17
CA VAL A 345 -18.12 13.32 25.88
C VAL A 345 -19.63 13.15 26.10
N LEU A 346 -20.03 12.12 26.87
CA LEU A 346 -21.43 11.79 27.11
C LEU A 346 -22.19 12.93 27.81
N ALA A 347 -21.56 13.64 28.74
CA ALA A 347 -22.19 14.78 29.42
C ALA A 347 -22.49 15.96 28.48
N VAL A 348 -21.61 16.24 27.50
CA VAL A 348 -21.87 17.29 26.50
C VAL A 348 -22.84 16.82 25.42
N THR A 349 -22.78 15.55 24.99
CA THR A 349 -23.77 14.99 24.06
C THR A 349 -25.18 15.02 24.66
N ALA A 350 -25.33 14.68 25.94
CA ALA A 350 -26.60 14.78 26.65
C ALA A 350 -27.18 16.22 26.61
N ALA A 351 -26.36 17.22 26.92
CA ALA A 351 -26.79 18.62 26.87
C ALA A 351 -27.06 19.13 25.44
N ALA A 352 -26.26 18.70 24.45
CA ALA A 352 -26.42 19.05 23.05
C ALA A 352 -27.71 18.50 22.41
N ILE A 353 -28.30 17.44 22.99
CA ILE A 353 -29.56 16.84 22.54
C ILE A 353 -30.78 17.57 23.13
N VAL A 354 -30.68 18.28 24.26
CA VAL A 354 -31.82 18.96 24.89
C VAL A 354 -32.55 19.94 23.95
N PRO A 355 -31.89 20.73 23.08
CA PRO A 355 -32.58 21.59 22.10
C PRO A 355 -33.44 20.84 21.08
N LEU A 356 -33.23 19.54 20.84
CA LEU A 356 -34.09 18.72 19.97
C LEU A 356 -35.48 18.48 20.58
N ALA A 357 -35.64 18.76 21.88
CA ALA A 357 -36.94 18.74 22.57
C ALA A 357 -37.67 20.09 22.55
N LEU A 358 -37.11 21.12 21.89
CA LEU A 358 -37.70 22.45 21.78
C LEU A 358 -38.25 22.67 20.36
N THR A 359 -39.48 23.17 20.29
CA THR A 359 -40.09 23.63 19.03
C THR A 359 -39.55 25.01 18.65
N PHE A 360 -39.02 25.15 17.44
CA PHE A 360 -38.57 26.43 16.86
C PHE A 360 -39.41 26.76 15.62
N ASP A 361 -39.71 28.04 15.40
CA ASP A 361 -40.51 28.50 14.24
C ASP A 361 -39.83 28.24 12.89
N SER A 362 -38.49 28.16 12.85
CA SER A 362 -37.74 27.54 11.75
C SER A 362 -36.72 26.54 12.29
N ALA A 363 -36.58 25.40 11.59
CA ALA A 363 -35.69 24.32 11.98
C ALA A 363 -34.19 24.71 11.95
N GLU A 364 -33.85 25.82 11.29
CA GLU A 364 -32.48 26.30 11.12
C GLU A 364 -31.87 26.76 12.45
N TRP A 365 -32.66 27.42 13.31
CA TRP A 365 -32.22 27.88 14.64
C TRP A 365 -31.78 26.73 15.56
N MET A 366 -32.17 25.49 15.24
CA MET A 366 -31.70 24.28 15.91
C MET A 366 -30.17 24.12 15.79
N LEU A 367 -29.54 24.54 14.67
CA LEU A 367 -28.08 24.56 14.53
C LEU A 367 -27.42 25.47 15.58
N ALA A 368 -27.99 26.67 15.78
CA ALA A 368 -27.51 27.63 16.77
C ALA A 368 -27.75 27.10 18.21
N ALA A 369 -28.93 26.55 18.47
CA ALA A 369 -29.33 26.07 19.79
C ALA A 369 -28.51 24.86 20.27
N VAL A 370 -28.30 23.86 19.40
CA VAL A 370 -27.44 22.69 19.68
C VAL A 370 -25.99 23.12 19.95
N SER A 371 -25.46 24.01 19.11
CA SER A 371 -24.11 24.58 19.28
C SER A 371 -23.96 25.35 20.60
N ALA A 372 -24.96 26.16 20.96
CA ALA A 372 -24.99 26.93 22.20
C ALA A 372 -25.12 26.05 23.44
N ALA A 373 -26.00 25.04 23.42
CA ALA A 373 -26.18 24.11 24.54
C ALA A 373 -24.91 23.29 24.81
N ALA A 374 -24.26 22.79 23.76
CA ALA A 374 -22.97 22.08 23.88
C ALA A 374 -21.87 23.00 24.44
N GLY A 375 -21.78 24.24 23.95
CA GLY A 375 -20.84 25.25 24.46
C GLY A 375 -21.08 25.63 25.92
N LEU A 376 -22.35 25.81 26.32
CA LEU A 376 -22.76 26.08 27.70
C LEU A 376 -22.40 24.91 28.62
N ALA A 377 -22.64 23.67 28.20
CA ALA A 377 -22.25 22.48 28.96
C ALA A 377 -20.74 22.40 29.20
N VAL A 378 -19.92 22.74 28.20
CA VAL A 378 -18.46 22.85 28.36
C VAL A 378 -18.06 23.94 29.35
N ALA A 379 -18.70 25.11 29.31
CA ALA A 379 -18.46 26.19 30.26
C ALA A 379 -18.86 25.81 31.70
N LEU A 380 -20.01 25.15 31.88
CA LEU A 380 -20.50 24.64 33.16
C LEU A 380 -19.61 23.53 33.72
N LEU A 381 -19.14 22.59 32.89
CA LEU A 381 -18.16 21.57 33.30
C LEU A 381 -16.81 22.20 33.68
N ALA A 382 -16.34 23.22 32.94
CA ALA A 382 -15.14 23.96 33.29
C ALA A 382 -15.28 24.70 34.63
N LEU A 383 -16.44 25.32 34.88
CA LEU A 383 -16.77 25.97 36.15
C LEU A 383 -16.85 24.95 37.30
N PHE A 384 -17.61 23.88 37.15
CA PHE A 384 -17.74 22.80 38.15
C PHE A 384 -16.38 22.13 38.46
N SER A 385 -15.49 22.02 37.47
CA SER A 385 -14.14 21.48 37.68
C SER A 385 -13.27 22.29 38.66
N ARG A 386 -13.67 23.53 39.00
CA ARG A 386 -13.04 24.35 40.05
C ARG A 386 -13.46 23.94 41.46
N PHE A 387 -14.72 23.55 41.66
CA PHE A 387 -15.35 23.35 42.98
C PHE A 387 -15.09 21.99 43.65
N GLY A 388 -14.34 21.08 43.02
CA GLY A 388 -13.78 19.91 43.71
C GLY A 388 -14.49 18.57 43.48
N GLY A 389 -14.72 18.17 42.22
CA GLY A 389 -15.17 16.81 41.90
C GLY A 389 -14.22 15.68 42.37
N PRO A 390 -14.73 14.43 42.47
CA PRO A 390 -14.04 13.32 43.14
C PRO A 390 -12.67 12.98 42.53
N GLY A 391 -11.68 12.74 43.40
CA GLY A 391 -10.25 12.72 43.07
C GLY A 391 -9.76 11.64 42.10
N THR A 392 -10.61 10.73 41.61
CA THR A 392 -10.27 9.77 40.55
C THR A 392 -10.45 10.33 39.12
N LEU A 393 -11.22 11.42 38.96
CA LEU A 393 -11.48 12.04 37.66
C LEU A 393 -10.29 12.89 37.18
N ARG A 394 -9.76 12.57 36.01
CA ARG A 394 -8.69 13.36 35.38
C ARG A 394 -9.27 14.58 34.69
N ARG A 395 -9.48 15.68 35.45
CA ARG A 395 -10.04 16.97 35.00
C ARG A 395 -9.60 17.43 33.59
N PRO A 396 -8.30 17.43 33.20
CA PRO A 396 -7.90 17.82 31.84
C PRO A 396 -8.41 16.88 30.72
N LEU A 397 -8.61 15.59 31.00
CA LEU A 397 -9.17 14.63 30.04
C LEU A 397 -10.69 14.75 29.95
N LEU A 398 -11.37 15.02 31.07
CA LEU A 398 -12.80 15.35 31.10
C LEU A 398 -13.09 16.59 30.23
N LEU A 399 -12.35 17.69 30.45
CA LEU A 399 -12.53 18.93 29.71
C LEU A 399 -12.10 18.81 28.24
N ALA A 400 -11.10 17.99 27.92
CA ALA A 400 -10.73 17.72 26.53
C ALA A 400 -11.81 16.92 25.77
N GLY A 401 -12.41 15.91 26.41
CA GLY A 401 -13.53 15.16 25.83
C GLY A 401 -14.76 16.05 25.61
N ALA A 402 -15.16 16.78 26.66
CA ALA A 402 -16.27 17.73 26.62
C ALA A 402 -16.09 18.79 25.51
N TRP A 403 -14.92 19.42 25.44
CA TRP A 403 -14.61 20.44 24.43
C TRP A 403 -14.59 19.85 23.00
N GLY A 404 -14.04 18.64 22.82
CA GLY A 404 -14.09 17.93 21.55
C GLY A 404 -15.53 17.68 21.07
N THR A 405 -16.43 17.29 21.97
CA THR A 405 -17.86 17.12 21.64
C THR A 405 -18.55 18.43 21.28
N ALA A 406 -18.23 19.55 21.95
CA ALA A 406 -18.81 20.84 21.58
C ALA A 406 -18.30 21.34 20.21
N LEU A 407 -17.04 21.09 19.86
CA LEU A 407 -16.53 21.35 18.50
C LEU A 407 -17.18 20.44 17.46
N PHE A 408 -17.51 19.19 17.82
CA PHE A 408 -18.26 18.28 16.93
C PHE A 408 -19.72 18.70 16.76
N ALA A 409 -20.38 19.17 17.82
CA ALA A 409 -21.74 19.72 17.77
C ALA A 409 -21.83 21.01 16.93
N ALA A 410 -20.74 21.79 16.86
CA ALA A 410 -20.59 22.92 15.94
C ALA A 410 -20.39 22.49 14.47
N GLY A 411 -20.08 21.22 14.21
CA GLY A 411 -19.74 20.67 12.90
C GLY A 411 -20.76 21.00 11.79
N PRO A 412 -22.07 20.85 12.00
CA PRO A 412 -23.08 21.23 11.01
C PRO A 412 -23.08 22.74 10.69
N ALA A 413 -22.87 23.62 11.67
CA ALA A 413 -22.78 25.07 11.42
C ALA A 413 -21.50 25.44 10.66
N VAL A 414 -20.38 24.79 10.99
CA VAL A 414 -19.12 24.90 10.22
C VAL A 414 -19.28 24.36 8.80
N LEU A 415 -20.07 23.31 8.61
CA LEU A 415 -20.37 22.74 7.29
C LEU A 415 -21.24 23.70 6.44
N VAL A 416 -22.31 24.28 7.01
CA VAL A 416 -23.12 25.31 6.31
C VAL A 416 -22.24 26.47 5.85
N VAL A 417 -21.35 26.98 6.71
CA VAL A 417 -20.43 28.07 6.34
C VAL A 417 -19.38 27.63 5.31
N ALA A 418 -18.86 26.41 5.39
CA ALA A 418 -17.96 25.87 4.37
C ALA A 418 -18.67 25.70 3.02
N VAL A 419 -19.97 25.39 3.04
CA VAL A 419 -20.84 25.33 1.87
C VAL A 419 -21.10 26.73 1.32
N GLU A 420 -21.52 27.72 2.12
CA GLU A 420 -21.67 29.13 1.69
C GLU A 420 -20.37 29.70 1.09
N TYR A 421 -19.20 29.36 1.64
CA TYR A 421 -17.90 29.79 1.12
C TYR A 421 -17.52 29.15 -0.24
N VAL A 422 -18.10 28.00 -0.59
CA VAL A 422 -17.86 27.27 -1.85
C VAL A 422 -18.99 27.48 -2.87
N LEU A 423 -20.20 27.85 -2.42
CA LEU A 423 -21.37 28.15 -3.24
C LEU A 423 -21.51 29.58 -3.83
N PRO A 424 -20.51 30.49 -3.93
CA PRO A 424 -20.65 31.70 -4.75
C PRO A 424 -20.95 31.46 -6.26
N LEU A 425 -21.10 30.20 -6.68
CA LEU A 425 -21.42 29.76 -8.04
C LEU A 425 -22.78 29.04 -8.15
N ALA A 426 -23.67 29.15 -7.16
CA ALA A 426 -24.98 28.48 -7.17
C ALA A 426 -26.10 29.29 -6.49
N ASP A 427 -27.24 29.46 -7.18
CA ASP A 427 -28.41 30.25 -6.77
C ASP A 427 -29.30 29.55 -5.71
N PHE A 428 -28.72 29.05 -4.63
CA PHE A 428 -29.48 28.57 -3.47
C PHE A 428 -29.59 29.66 -2.41
N ASP A 429 -30.81 30.18 -2.20
CA ASP A 429 -31.07 31.03 -1.03
C ASP A 429 -31.04 30.18 0.24
N VAL A 430 -29.96 30.36 1.00
CA VAL A 430 -29.71 29.76 2.31
C VAL A 430 -29.51 30.85 3.37
N SER A 431 -30.03 32.06 3.13
CA SER A 431 -29.71 33.25 3.94
C SER A 431 -30.13 33.13 5.40
N SER A 432 -31.27 32.51 5.69
CA SER A 432 -31.72 32.20 7.05
C SER A 432 -30.87 31.12 7.73
N LEU A 433 -30.54 30.03 7.01
CA LEU A 433 -29.64 28.96 7.46
C LEU A 433 -28.23 29.50 7.78
N GLY A 434 -27.72 30.43 6.96
CA GLY A 434 -26.44 31.11 7.15
C GLY A 434 -26.41 31.95 8.43
N LEU A 435 -27.47 32.71 8.73
CA LEU A 435 -27.60 33.45 9.99
C LEU A 435 -27.57 32.51 11.21
N ALA A 436 -28.29 31.39 11.15
CA ALA A 436 -28.27 30.40 12.23
C ALA A 436 -26.89 29.74 12.40
N ALA A 437 -26.17 29.46 11.30
CA ALA A 437 -24.81 28.94 11.33
C ALA A 437 -23.80 29.95 11.92
N ILE A 438 -23.91 31.23 11.54
CA ILE A 438 -23.13 32.34 12.11
C ILE A 438 -23.37 32.43 13.62
N ALA A 439 -24.62 32.36 14.07
CA ALA A 439 -24.97 32.38 15.49
C ALA A 439 -24.40 31.17 16.25
N GLY A 440 -24.46 29.96 15.67
CA GLY A 440 -23.85 28.75 16.24
C GLY A 440 -22.33 28.86 16.38
N ILE A 441 -21.64 29.36 15.35
CA ILE A 441 -20.18 29.58 15.39
C ILE A 441 -19.83 30.67 16.42
N ALA A 442 -20.62 31.73 16.55
CA ALA A 442 -20.42 32.75 17.57
C ALA A 442 -20.56 32.17 19.00
N ALA A 443 -21.57 31.34 19.26
CA ALA A 443 -21.76 30.68 20.55
C ALA A 443 -20.61 29.71 20.91
N VAL A 444 -20.08 28.98 19.92
CA VAL A 444 -18.96 28.03 20.13
C VAL A 444 -17.61 28.78 20.23
N THR A 445 -17.47 29.92 19.54
CA THR A 445 -16.36 30.86 19.73
C THR A 445 -16.33 31.40 21.16
N LEU A 446 -17.45 31.91 21.65
CA LEU A 446 -17.58 32.51 22.98
C LEU A 446 -17.37 31.47 24.09
N SER A 447 -17.98 30.29 23.98
CA SER A 447 -17.79 29.21 24.96
C SER A 447 -16.38 28.62 24.94
N THR A 448 -15.72 28.51 23.77
CA THR A 448 -14.31 28.13 23.67
C THR A 448 -13.38 29.21 24.27
N ALA A 449 -13.69 30.50 24.05
CA ALA A 449 -12.97 31.60 24.69
C ALA A 449 -13.14 31.58 26.22
N LEU A 450 -14.37 31.33 26.71
CA LEU A 450 -14.69 31.21 28.13
C LEU A 450 -14.01 29.99 28.76
N LEU A 451 -13.99 28.83 28.09
CA LEU A 451 -13.19 27.66 28.49
C LEU A 451 -11.70 28.05 28.61
N SER A 452 -11.17 28.81 27.64
CA SER A 452 -9.78 29.27 27.66
C SER A 452 -9.44 30.17 28.84
N MET A 453 -10.44 30.77 29.51
CA MET A 453 -10.28 31.54 30.75
C MET A 453 -10.54 30.67 31.98
N LEU A 454 -11.64 29.91 31.99
CA LEU A 454 -12.09 29.12 33.14
C LEU A 454 -11.14 27.96 33.48
N ALA A 455 -10.60 27.27 32.46
CA ALA A 455 -9.77 26.08 32.64
C ALA A 455 -8.30 26.37 33.02
N ARG A 456 -7.82 27.62 32.94
CA ARG A 456 -6.40 27.98 33.19
C ARG A 456 -5.78 27.36 34.45
N PRO A 457 -6.41 27.45 35.65
CA PRO A 457 -5.81 26.89 36.87
C PRO A 457 -5.88 25.35 36.96
N ALA A 458 -6.78 24.69 36.23
CA ALA A 458 -7.03 23.24 36.36
C ALA A 458 -6.46 22.40 35.18
N ALA A 459 -6.32 23.02 34.00
CA ALA A 459 -5.89 22.38 32.76
C ALA A 459 -5.24 23.41 31.80
N PRO A 460 -4.06 23.98 32.13
CA PRO A 460 -3.45 25.07 31.36
C PRO A 460 -3.16 24.69 29.89
N GLY A 461 -2.88 23.42 29.59
CA GLY A 461 -2.74 22.93 28.21
C GLY A 461 -4.03 23.03 27.40
N VAL A 462 -5.18 22.65 27.98
CA VAL A 462 -6.50 22.79 27.34
C VAL A 462 -6.83 24.27 27.13
N ALA A 463 -6.54 25.11 28.13
CA ALA A 463 -6.76 26.55 28.03
C ALA A 463 -5.95 27.22 26.90
N SER A 464 -4.70 26.80 26.68
CA SER A 464 -3.85 27.33 25.60
C SER A 464 -4.29 26.87 24.20
N SER A 465 -4.76 25.63 24.06
CA SER A 465 -5.38 25.15 22.83
C SER A 465 -6.68 25.89 22.54
N ALA A 466 -7.55 26.06 23.55
CA ALA A 466 -8.81 26.76 23.44
C ALA A 466 -8.63 28.24 23.02
N SER A 467 -7.67 28.98 23.59
CA SER A 467 -7.43 30.38 23.18
C SER A 467 -6.94 30.53 21.73
N THR A 468 -6.29 29.50 21.18
CA THR A 468 -5.89 29.47 19.77
C THR A 468 -7.08 29.11 18.87
N ALA A 469 -7.91 28.15 19.29
CA ALA A 469 -9.10 27.74 18.58
C ALA A 469 -10.19 28.82 18.53
N SER A 470 -10.39 29.60 19.60
CA SER A 470 -11.34 30.72 19.59
C SER A 470 -10.96 31.81 18.58
N LEU A 471 -9.68 32.00 18.27
CA LEU A 471 -9.25 32.91 17.20
C LEU A 471 -9.54 32.33 15.81
N TRP A 472 -9.41 31.02 15.61
CA TRP A 472 -9.82 30.36 14.37
C TRP A 472 -11.34 30.42 14.14
N LEU A 473 -12.13 30.16 15.18
CA LEU A 473 -13.60 30.23 15.10
C LEU A 473 -14.09 31.68 14.89
N ALA A 474 -13.47 32.67 15.55
CA ALA A 474 -13.78 34.09 15.31
C ALA A 474 -13.45 34.52 13.86
N VAL A 475 -12.34 34.06 13.30
CA VAL A 475 -11.98 34.32 11.90
C VAL A 475 -12.94 33.62 10.94
N LEU A 476 -13.35 32.38 11.23
CA LEU A 476 -14.38 31.68 10.46
C LEU A 476 -15.70 32.47 10.47
N GLY A 477 -16.12 32.99 11.63
CA GLY A 477 -17.31 33.85 11.76
C GLY A 477 -17.21 35.14 10.93
N LEU A 478 -16.04 35.80 10.89
CA LEU A 478 -15.82 36.98 10.03
C LEU A 478 -15.90 36.64 8.54
N VAL A 479 -15.36 35.49 8.12
CA VAL A 479 -15.50 34.99 6.74
C VAL A 479 -16.96 34.65 6.43
N SER A 480 -17.69 34.07 7.38
CA SER A 480 -19.12 33.75 7.25
C SER A 480 -19.95 35.03 7.01
N VAL A 481 -19.75 36.07 7.82
CA VAL A 481 -20.46 37.36 7.70
C VAL A 481 -20.16 38.07 6.37
N ALA A 482 -18.96 37.86 5.79
CA ALA A 482 -18.61 38.38 4.47
C ALA A 482 -19.16 37.53 3.30
N ALA A 483 -19.32 36.22 3.50
CA ALA A 483 -19.89 35.29 2.53
C ALA A 483 -21.42 35.30 2.50
N TRP A 484 -22.05 35.72 3.61
CA TRP A 484 -23.48 35.58 3.87
C TRP A 484 -24.36 36.00 2.68
N THR A 485 -25.23 35.08 2.29
CA THR A 485 -26.02 35.17 1.06
C THR A 485 -27.03 36.32 1.06
N GLY A 486 -27.47 36.81 2.22
CA GLY A 486 -28.35 37.98 2.35
C GLY A 486 -27.76 39.32 1.86
N TRP A 487 -26.45 39.40 1.61
CA TRP A 487 -25.83 40.55 0.96
C TRP A 487 -25.87 40.44 -0.57
N LEU A 488 -26.07 41.57 -1.27
CA LEU A 488 -25.81 41.69 -2.71
C LEU A 488 -24.33 41.40 -3.04
N TYR A 489 -24.04 40.89 -4.25
CA TYR A 489 -22.67 40.55 -4.70
C TYR A 489 -21.66 41.68 -4.47
N ALA A 490 -21.99 42.93 -4.85
CA ALA A 490 -21.12 44.09 -4.62
C ALA A 490 -20.89 44.36 -3.11
N GLY A 491 -21.90 44.11 -2.27
CA GLY A 491 -21.81 44.21 -0.82
C GLY A 491 -20.88 43.14 -0.22
N ARG A 492 -21.00 41.88 -0.66
CA ARG A 492 -20.11 40.78 -0.26
C ARG A 492 -18.64 41.11 -0.60
N VAL A 493 -18.35 41.59 -1.82
CA VAL A 493 -16.99 42.03 -2.22
C VAL A 493 -16.50 43.18 -1.33
N ALA A 494 -17.32 44.22 -1.12
CA ALA A 494 -16.94 45.39 -0.32
C ALA A 494 -16.68 45.03 1.16
N ILE A 495 -17.52 44.18 1.77
CA ILE A 495 -17.37 43.70 3.15
C ILE A 495 -16.13 42.82 3.27
N ALA A 496 -15.93 41.87 2.35
CA ALA A 496 -14.76 40.99 2.36
C ALA A 496 -13.44 41.77 2.21
N VAL A 497 -13.36 42.71 1.26
CA VAL A 497 -12.21 43.61 1.10
C VAL A 497 -12.02 44.52 2.32
N GLY A 498 -13.11 45.08 2.87
CA GLY A 498 -13.07 45.94 4.06
C GLY A 498 -12.52 45.23 5.30
N ILE A 499 -13.00 44.01 5.59
CA ILE A 499 -12.51 43.21 6.72
C ILE A 499 -11.07 42.74 6.45
N ALA A 500 -10.72 42.37 5.21
CA ALA A 500 -9.35 42.00 4.86
C ALA A 500 -8.36 43.15 5.11
N ILE A 501 -8.67 44.37 4.64
CA ILE A 501 -7.88 45.57 4.88
C ILE A 501 -7.83 45.89 6.38
N GLY A 502 -8.95 45.77 7.10
CA GLY A 502 -9.01 45.91 8.55
C GLY A 502 -8.05 44.96 9.30
N LEU A 503 -8.02 43.67 8.91
CA LEU A 503 -7.08 42.69 9.45
C LEU A 503 -5.62 42.99 9.05
N ILE A 504 -5.37 43.44 7.81
CA ILE A 504 -4.03 43.87 7.36
C ILE A 504 -3.51 45.04 8.20
N LEU A 505 -4.34 46.06 8.44
CA LEU A 505 -4.01 47.21 9.28
C LEU A 505 -3.79 46.79 10.76
N LEU A 506 -4.67 45.94 11.30
CA LEU A 506 -4.55 45.38 12.65
C LEU A 506 -3.22 44.62 12.84
N LEU A 507 -2.82 43.83 11.85
CA LEU A 507 -1.61 42.99 11.85
C LEU A 507 -0.30 43.76 11.54
N SER A 508 -0.39 45.00 11.08
CA SER A 508 0.77 45.82 10.70
C SER A 508 0.98 47.06 11.58
N LEU A 509 -0.10 47.65 12.10
CA LEU A 509 -0.05 48.92 12.85
C LEU A 509 -0.17 48.77 14.37
N VAL A 510 -0.80 47.71 14.90
CA VAL A 510 -1.02 47.55 16.36
C VAL A 510 0.14 46.82 17.02
N PRO A 511 1.01 47.47 17.81
CA PRO A 511 2.28 46.87 18.26
C PRO A 511 2.10 45.64 19.15
N ARG A 512 1.03 45.63 19.98
CA ARG A 512 0.68 44.49 20.84
C ARG A 512 0.40 43.21 20.04
N ILE A 513 -0.19 43.33 18.85
CA ILE A 513 -0.56 42.18 17.99
C ILE A 513 0.62 41.80 17.07
N VAL A 514 1.44 42.77 16.63
CA VAL A 514 2.71 42.50 15.96
C VAL A 514 3.63 41.64 16.84
N ALA A 515 3.63 41.87 18.15
CA ALA A 515 4.40 41.10 19.14
C ALA A 515 3.80 39.73 19.53
N TRP A 516 2.61 39.35 19.03
CA TRP A 516 2.02 38.05 19.35
C TRP A 516 2.81 36.88 18.73
N PRO A 517 2.88 35.72 19.42
CA PRO A 517 3.48 34.51 18.86
C PRO A 517 2.70 34.03 17.64
N THR A 518 3.39 33.37 16.69
CA THR A 518 2.84 32.96 15.39
C THR A 518 1.53 32.16 15.51
N ARG A 519 1.35 31.37 16.57
CA ARG A 519 0.12 30.60 16.83
C ARG A 519 -1.14 31.49 16.96
N LEU A 520 -1.02 32.69 17.50
CA LEU A 520 -2.14 33.64 17.66
C LEU A 520 -2.25 34.62 16.47
N ARG A 521 -1.16 34.83 15.72
CA ARG A 521 -1.18 35.65 14.48
C ARG A 521 -1.67 34.88 13.26
N ALA A 522 -1.42 33.56 13.19
CA ALA A 522 -1.78 32.73 12.05
C ALA A 522 -3.28 32.75 11.69
N PRO A 523 -4.24 32.67 12.63
CA PRO A 523 -5.66 32.76 12.30
C PRO A 523 -6.00 34.06 11.56
N LEU A 524 -5.52 35.21 12.08
CA LEU A 524 -5.79 36.53 11.51
C LEU A 524 -5.15 36.70 10.12
N VAL A 525 -3.92 36.18 9.93
CA VAL A 525 -3.25 36.19 8.62
C VAL A 525 -4.00 35.32 7.62
N THR A 526 -4.40 34.10 7.99
CA THR A 526 -5.19 33.22 7.12
C THR A 526 -6.55 33.81 6.81
N GLY A 527 -7.21 34.46 7.78
CA GLY A 527 -8.47 35.18 7.57
C GLY A 527 -8.37 36.28 6.51
N ALA A 528 -7.33 37.11 6.58
CA ALA A 528 -7.10 38.16 5.57
C ALA A 528 -6.90 37.58 4.15
N HIS A 529 -6.28 36.39 4.02
CA HIS A 529 -6.14 35.72 2.72
C HIS A 529 -7.46 35.10 2.25
N ALA A 530 -8.21 34.42 3.14
CA ALA A 530 -9.51 33.84 2.84
C ALA A 530 -10.53 34.90 2.39
N LEU A 531 -10.53 36.08 3.03
CA LEU A 531 -11.39 37.19 2.65
C LEU A 531 -11.05 37.79 1.27
N VAL A 532 -9.77 37.91 0.91
CA VAL A 532 -9.37 38.37 -0.44
C VAL A 532 -9.70 37.31 -1.51
N LEU A 533 -9.58 36.02 -1.19
CA LEU A 533 -9.98 34.92 -2.08
C LEU A 533 -11.51 34.84 -2.24
N LEU A 534 -12.28 35.06 -1.17
CA LEU A 534 -13.74 35.18 -1.21
C LEU A 534 -14.18 36.37 -2.05
N ALA A 535 -13.58 37.55 -1.83
CA ALA A 535 -13.83 38.74 -2.65
C ALA A 535 -13.49 38.51 -4.13
N ALA A 536 -12.46 37.72 -4.43
CA ALA A 536 -12.17 37.29 -5.79
C ALA A 536 -13.31 36.41 -6.34
N ALA A 537 -13.64 35.30 -5.68
CA ALA A 537 -14.67 34.37 -6.14
C ALA A 537 -16.04 35.05 -6.37
N VAL A 538 -16.46 35.92 -5.44
CA VAL A 538 -17.70 36.69 -5.55
C VAL A 538 -17.63 37.74 -6.66
N ALA A 539 -16.48 38.39 -6.88
CA ALA A 539 -16.31 39.35 -7.99
C ALA A 539 -16.30 38.68 -9.38
N TRP A 540 -16.06 37.36 -9.46
CA TRP A 540 -16.15 36.55 -10.68
C TRP A 540 -17.50 35.86 -10.89
N ALA A 541 -18.37 35.84 -9.87
CA ALA A 541 -19.72 35.29 -9.98
C ALA A 541 -20.68 36.25 -10.70
N GLU A 542 -20.44 37.56 -10.57
CA GLU A 542 -21.26 38.63 -11.14
C GLU A 542 -20.45 39.35 -12.25
N PRO A 543 -20.79 39.18 -13.55
CA PRO A 543 -19.98 39.70 -14.65
C PRO A 543 -19.71 41.21 -14.59
N GLY A 544 -20.63 42.00 -14.03
CA GLY A 544 -20.44 43.44 -13.83
C GLY A 544 -19.32 43.80 -12.83
N LEU A 545 -18.88 42.86 -11.99
CA LEU A 545 -17.83 43.05 -10.99
C LEU A 545 -16.46 42.51 -11.42
N ASN A 546 -16.37 41.71 -12.48
CA ASN A 546 -15.12 41.09 -12.96
C ASN A 546 -13.94 42.08 -13.04
N VAL A 547 -14.18 43.29 -13.57
CA VAL A 547 -13.15 44.32 -13.74
C VAL A 547 -12.97 45.18 -12.48
N TRP A 548 -14.04 45.79 -11.96
CA TRP A 548 -13.96 46.75 -10.85
C TRP A 548 -13.75 46.07 -9.49
N GLY A 549 -14.48 45.00 -9.20
CA GLY A 549 -14.24 44.13 -8.05
C GLY A 549 -12.90 43.42 -8.15
N GLY A 550 -12.54 42.96 -9.35
CA GLY A 550 -11.21 42.44 -9.68
C GLY A 550 -10.09 43.43 -9.30
N ALA A 551 -10.21 44.70 -9.68
CA ALA A 551 -9.21 45.73 -9.36
C ALA A 551 -9.06 45.96 -7.85
N ALA A 552 -10.17 45.98 -7.09
CA ALA A 552 -10.15 46.10 -5.63
C ALA A 552 -9.48 44.89 -4.95
N VAL A 553 -9.72 43.68 -5.48
CA VAL A 553 -9.07 42.44 -5.05
C VAL A 553 -7.57 42.46 -5.39
N ALA A 554 -7.18 42.92 -6.58
CA ALA A 554 -5.77 43.05 -6.99
C ALA A 554 -5.00 44.01 -6.05
N ALA A 555 -5.58 45.19 -5.77
CA ALA A 555 -5.03 46.14 -4.81
C ALA A 555 -4.87 45.53 -3.40
N SER A 556 -5.87 44.75 -2.95
CA SER A 556 -5.82 44.01 -1.68
C SER A 556 -4.73 42.92 -1.68
N GLY A 557 -4.51 42.25 -2.81
CA GLY A 557 -3.41 41.30 -3.00
C GLY A 557 -2.02 41.95 -2.86
N PHE A 558 -1.86 43.18 -3.35
CA PHE A 558 -0.62 43.94 -3.13
C PHE A 558 -0.46 44.39 -1.66
N THR A 559 -1.53 44.73 -0.94
CA THR A 559 -1.42 45.11 0.49
C THR A 559 -1.21 43.92 1.43
N LEU A 560 -1.73 42.72 1.10
CA LEU A 560 -1.39 41.47 1.81
C LEU A 560 0.13 41.22 1.87
N ALA A 561 0.88 41.67 0.86
CA ALA A 561 2.34 41.53 0.83
C ALA A 561 3.05 42.26 2.00
N PHE A 562 2.41 43.20 2.71
CA PHE A 562 3.02 43.85 3.87
C PHE A 562 3.01 42.97 5.14
N ILE A 563 1.94 42.20 5.39
CA ILE A 563 1.80 41.39 6.61
C ILE A 563 2.55 40.05 6.55
N VAL A 564 2.92 39.59 5.36
CA VAL A 564 3.66 38.32 5.18
C VAL A 564 5.18 38.48 5.33
N PRO A 565 5.91 37.40 5.73
CA PRO A 565 7.37 37.43 5.88
C PRO A 565 8.10 37.91 4.62
N LYS A 566 9.24 38.63 4.81
CA LYS A 566 10.06 39.21 3.71
C LYS A 566 10.42 38.20 2.60
N ALA A 567 10.51 36.91 2.91
CA ALA A 567 10.77 35.85 1.93
C ALA A 567 9.59 35.56 0.98
N LEU A 568 8.34 35.73 1.43
CA LEU A 568 7.12 35.41 0.66
C LEU A 568 6.55 36.61 -0.10
N ARG A 569 6.95 37.85 0.23
CA ARG A 569 6.48 39.07 -0.45
C ARG A 569 6.57 39.02 -1.98
N PRO A 570 7.66 38.51 -2.62
CA PRO A 570 7.74 38.43 -4.06
C PRO A 570 6.66 37.53 -4.67
N VAL A 571 6.29 36.43 -4.00
CA VAL A 571 5.24 35.52 -4.44
C VAL A 571 3.88 36.22 -4.43
N HIS A 572 3.58 37.01 -3.39
CA HIS A 572 2.31 37.73 -3.27
C HIS A 572 2.19 38.85 -4.31
N ILE A 573 3.28 39.58 -4.55
CA ILE A 573 3.37 40.58 -5.62
C ILE A 573 3.22 39.92 -7.00
N GLY A 574 3.81 38.73 -7.20
CA GLY A 574 3.63 37.93 -8.42
C GLY A 574 2.19 37.47 -8.63
N LEU A 575 1.52 36.95 -7.60
CA LEU A 575 0.11 36.54 -7.67
C LEU A 575 -0.82 37.73 -7.98
N ALA A 576 -0.62 38.87 -7.31
CA ALA A 576 -1.39 40.09 -7.58
C ALA A 576 -1.14 40.63 -9.00
N TYR A 577 0.09 40.54 -9.51
CA TYR A 577 0.43 40.90 -10.88
C TYR A 577 -0.19 39.94 -11.92
N ALA A 578 -0.17 38.63 -11.66
CA ALA A 578 -0.83 37.62 -12.51
C ALA A 578 -2.35 37.83 -12.57
N TYR A 579 -2.98 38.13 -11.43
CA TYR A 579 -4.40 38.46 -11.36
C TYR A 579 -4.72 39.79 -12.09
N THR A 580 -3.81 40.76 -12.04
CA THR A 580 -3.93 42.01 -12.82
C THR A 580 -3.90 41.74 -14.34
N LEU A 581 -3.04 40.83 -14.80
CA LEU A 581 -3.01 40.42 -16.22
C LEU A 581 -4.29 39.66 -16.64
N LEU A 582 -4.87 38.85 -15.73
CA LEU A 582 -6.15 38.18 -15.97
C LEU A 582 -7.29 39.19 -16.13
N ILE A 583 -7.41 40.17 -15.23
CA ILE A 583 -8.41 41.25 -15.33
C ILE A 583 -8.23 42.04 -16.63
N PHE A 584 -6.99 42.33 -17.04
CA PHE A 584 -6.71 42.99 -18.31
C PHE A 584 -7.16 42.16 -19.53
N ALA A 585 -6.91 40.84 -19.53
CA ALA A 585 -7.41 39.96 -20.58
C ALA A 585 -8.94 39.97 -20.66
N THR A 586 -9.63 39.87 -19.51
CA THR A 586 -11.10 39.93 -19.45
C THR A 586 -11.65 41.30 -19.83
N ALA A 587 -10.93 42.40 -19.59
CA ALA A 587 -11.32 43.73 -20.07
C ALA A 587 -11.20 43.87 -21.60
N LEU A 588 -10.26 43.17 -22.25
CA LEU A 588 -10.18 43.08 -23.72
C LEU A 588 -11.27 42.16 -24.31
N ASP A 589 -11.56 41.04 -23.64
CA ASP A 589 -12.63 40.10 -24.00
C ASP A 589 -14.01 40.78 -23.96
N LEU A 590 -14.31 41.51 -22.87
CA LEU A 590 -15.51 42.34 -22.73
C LEU A 590 -15.55 43.54 -23.69
N ALA A 591 -14.40 43.95 -24.25
CA ALA A 591 -14.32 44.94 -25.32
C ALA A 591 -14.48 44.33 -26.73
N GLY A 592 -14.74 43.02 -26.84
CA GLY A 592 -15.04 42.33 -28.10
C GLY A 592 -13.82 41.90 -28.91
N LEU A 593 -12.62 41.82 -28.31
CA LEU A 593 -11.42 41.34 -29.01
C LEU A 593 -11.37 39.81 -29.07
N GLU A 594 -11.09 39.25 -30.25
CA GLU A 594 -10.90 37.81 -30.45
C GLU A 594 -9.88 37.22 -29.46
N LEU A 595 -10.13 36.00 -28.99
CA LEU A 595 -9.29 35.28 -28.02
C LEU A 595 -7.79 35.28 -28.39
N ILE A 596 -7.44 35.14 -29.67
CA ILE A 596 -6.04 35.15 -30.12
C ILE A 596 -5.42 36.55 -29.96
N ALA A 597 -6.15 37.61 -30.33
CA ALA A 597 -5.70 38.98 -30.12
C ALA A 597 -5.58 39.30 -28.62
N THR A 598 -6.58 38.94 -27.82
CA THR A 598 -6.59 39.10 -26.35
C THR A 598 -5.41 38.39 -25.68
N LEU A 599 -5.11 37.14 -26.05
CA LEU A 599 -3.92 36.42 -25.56
C LEU A 599 -2.61 37.08 -26.02
N CYS A 600 -2.51 37.50 -27.28
CA CYS A 600 -1.28 38.10 -27.82
C CYS A 600 -1.02 39.51 -27.25
N LEU A 601 -2.05 40.31 -27.01
CA LEU A 601 -1.97 41.62 -26.36
C LEU A 601 -1.64 41.48 -24.88
N THR A 602 -2.25 40.52 -24.16
CA THR A 602 -1.89 40.22 -22.76
C THR A 602 -0.45 39.73 -22.64
N THR A 603 0.00 38.86 -23.56
CA THR A 603 1.40 38.42 -23.66
C THR A 603 2.34 39.60 -23.95
N SER A 604 1.94 40.51 -24.85
CA SER A 604 2.72 41.70 -25.18
C SER A 604 2.83 42.65 -23.99
N LEU A 605 1.73 42.91 -23.27
CA LEU A 605 1.73 43.71 -22.05
C LEU A 605 2.62 43.07 -20.97
N ALA A 606 2.56 41.75 -20.80
CA ALA A 606 3.39 41.02 -19.85
C ALA A 606 4.89 41.08 -20.22
N SER A 607 5.24 40.93 -21.50
CA SER A 607 6.62 41.04 -21.98
C SER A 607 7.15 42.47 -21.96
N ILE A 608 6.33 43.47 -22.27
CA ILE A 608 6.66 44.90 -22.13
C ILE A 608 6.87 45.26 -20.65
N SER A 609 5.97 44.82 -19.77
CA SER A 609 6.12 45.01 -18.31
C SER A 609 7.41 44.40 -17.80
N ALA A 610 7.71 43.15 -18.18
CA ALA A 610 8.96 42.50 -17.83
C ALA A 610 10.19 43.21 -18.41
N LEU A 611 10.11 43.74 -19.64
CA LEU A 611 11.18 44.51 -20.28
C LEU A 611 11.44 45.83 -19.52
N VAL A 612 10.39 46.59 -19.23
CA VAL A 612 10.45 47.83 -18.45
C VAL A 612 11.01 47.57 -17.05
N VAL A 613 10.50 46.56 -16.34
CA VAL A 613 11.02 46.19 -15.00
C VAL A 613 12.47 45.69 -15.08
N THR A 614 12.88 45.03 -16.18
CA THR A 614 14.28 44.60 -16.42
C THR A 614 15.23 45.78 -16.65
N LEU A 615 14.76 46.86 -17.27
CA LEU A 615 15.52 48.11 -17.47
C LEU A 615 15.53 48.99 -16.21
N LEU A 616 14.41 49.06 -15.47
CA LEU A 616 14.28 49.85 -14.24
C LEU A 616 15.05 49.24 -13.06
N ARG A 617 16.21 49.84 -12.74
CA ARG A 617 17.10 49.41 -11.65
C ARG A 617 16.50 49.54 -10.24
N LEU A 618 15.44 50.33 -10.07
CA LEU A 618 14.79 50.58 -8.76
C LEU A 618 14.11 49.34 -8.16
N VAL A 619 13.77 48.33 -8.98
CA VAL A 619 13.03 47.14 -8.51
C VAL A 619 14.00 46.09 -7.90
N PRO A 620 13.79 45.65 -6.65
CA PRO A 620 14.60 44.61 -6.02
C PRO A 620 14.59 43.29 -6.81
N ALA A 621 15.77 42.66 -6.97
CA ALA A 621 15.95 41.50 -7.84
C ALA A 621 14.91 40.37 -7.61
N ARG A 622 14.53 40.09 -6.35
CA ARG A 622 13.53 39.06 -6.03
C ARG A 622 12.14 39.36 -6.63
N ILE A 623 11.73 40.63 -6.68
CA ILE A 623 10.44 41.05 -7.25
C ILE A 623 10.52 41.02 -8.79
N TRP A 624 11.65 41.44 -9.36
CA TRP A 624 11.92 41.32 -10.80
C TRP A 624 11.85 39.86 -11.30
N TYR A 625 12.40 38.89 -10.55
CA TYR A 625 12.22 37.47 -10.85
C TYR A 625 10.74 37.04 -10.80
N SER A 626 9.94 37.53 -9.85
CA SER A 626 8.52 37.21 -9.78
C SER A 626 7.73 37.75 -10.98
N VAL A 627 8.02 38.97 -11.46
CA VAL A 627 7.43 39.51 -12.70
C VAL A 627 7.81 38.63 -13.89
N LEU A 628 9.09 38.27 -14.05
CA LEU A 628 9.56 37.40 -15.14
C LEU A 628 8.91 36.01 -15.13
N ILE A 629 8.73 35.40 -13.95
CA ILE A 629 8.07 34.09 -13.81
C ILE A 629 6.60 34.17 -14.22
N VAL A 630 5.90 35.25 -13.86
CA VAL A 630 4.51 35.48 -14.26
C VAL A 630 4.41 35.71 -15.77
N THR A 631 5.28 36.55 -16.35
CA THR A 631 5.33 36.82 -17.80
C THR A 631 5.62 35.56 -18.64
N ALA A 632 6.31 34.56 -18.08
CA ALA A 632 6.54 33.29 -18.77
C ALA A 632 5.23 32.50 -19.03
N VAL A 633 4.17 32.71 -18.24
CA VAL A 633 2.88 31.99 -18.40
C VAL A 633 2.15 32.40 -19.69
N PRO A 634 1.82 33.68 -19.96
CA PRO A 634 1.18 34.06 -21.22
C PRO A 634 2.12 33.85 -22.42
N PHE A 635 3.45 33.94 -22.26
CA PHE A 635 4.39 33.53 -23.32
C PHE A 635 4.24 32.04 -23.69
N LEU A 636 4.12 31.14 -22.72
CA LEU A 636 3.86 29.72 -22.98
C LEU A 636 2.49 29.51 -23.63
N MET A 637 1.45 30.25 -23.22
CA MET A 637 0.14 30.23 -23.89
C MET A 637 0.23 30.71 -25.36
N GLY A 638 1.04 31.74 -25.63
CA GLY A 638 1.33 32.22 -26.98
C GLY A 638 2.09 31.21 -27.86
N ILE A 639 2.93 30.35 -27.27
CA ILE A 639 3.53 29.21 -27.98
C ILE A 639 2.46 28.15 -28.33
N VAL A 640 1.47 27.93 -27.45
CA VAL A 640 0.37 26.99 -27.72
C VAL A 640 -0.57 27.53 -28.80
N SER A 641 -0.90 28.83 -28.83
CA SER A 641 -1.81 29.38 -29.86
C SER A 641 -1.24 29.27 -31.28
N VAL A 642 0.08 29.34 -31.47
CA VAL A 642 0.75 29.10 -32.76
C VAL A 642 0.50 27.68 -33.32
N LEU A 643 0.15 26.71 -32.46
CA LEU A 643 -0.22 25.36 -32.87
C LEU A 643 -1.67 25.27 -33.38
N THR A 644 -2.56 26.17 -32.96
CA THR A 644 -3.98 26.19 -33.37
C THR A 644 -4.22 27.14 -34.54
N VAL A 645 -3.78 28.40 -34.44
CA VAL A 645 -3.94 29.43 -35.47
C VAL A 645 -2.68 30.28 -35.57
N ARG A 646 -2.17 30.44 -36.78
CA ARG A 646 -0.99 31.27 -37.10
C ARG A 646 -1.49 32.62 -37.62
N SER A 647 -1.04 33.71 -37.02
CA SER A 647 -1.49 35.06 -37.37
C SER A 647 -0.46 36.14 -37.02
N GLY A 648 -0.58 37.32 -37.63
CA GLY A 648 0.21 38.50 -37.32
C GLY A 648 0.27 38.84 -35.82
N TRP A 649 -0.83 38.60 -35.07
CA TRP A 649 -0.87 38.77 -33.61
C TRP A 649 0.13 37.85 -32.87
N THR A 650 0.19 36.57 -33.25
CA THR A 650 1.18 35.62 -32.69
C THR A 650 2.61 35.95 -33.12
N GLY A 651 2.81 36.51 -34.32
CA GLY A 651 4.09 37.06 -34.76
C GLY A 651 4.53 38.25 -33.89
N LEU A 652 3.63 39.20 -33.62
CA LEU A 652 3.89 40.40 -32.81
C LEU A 652 4.29 40.06 -31.37
N SER A 653 3.50 39.23 -30.67
CA SER A 653 3.81 38.84 -29.28
C SER A 653 5.11 38.04 -29.16
N THR A 654 5.41 37.22 -30.18
CA THR A 654 6.68 36.48 -30.28
C THR A 654 7.86 37.42 -30.53
N ALA A 655 7.70 38.44 -31.39
CA ALA A 655 8.73 39.44 -31.66
C ALA A 655 9.03 40.32 -30.43
N VAL A 656 8.01 40.76 -29.70
CA VAL A 656 8.17 41.48 -28.41
C VAL A 656 8.90 40.59 -27.39
N THR A 657 8.59 39.29 -27.35
CA THR A 657 9.25 38.37 -26.41
C THR A 657 10.67 37.97 -26.86
N PHE A 658 10.96 37.96 -28.16
CA PHE A 658 12.33 37.90 -28.69
C PHE A 658 13.14 39.13 -28.27
N ALA A 659 12.57 40.34 -28.30
CA ALA A 659 13.23 41.56 -27.82
C ALA A 659 13.50 41.51 -26.30
N LEU A 660 12.57 40.97 -25.51
CA LEU A 660 12.79 40.69 -24.08
C LEU A 660 13.92 39.66 -23.87
N ALA A 661 13.92 38.55 -24.60
CA ALA A 661 14.95 37.51 -24.51
C ALA A 661 16.34 38.05 -24.91
N LEU A 662 16.44 38.79 -26.00
CA LEU A 662 17.67 39.44 -26.43
C LEU A 662 18.18 40.45 -25.39
N THR A 663 17.27 41.23 -24.78
CA THR A 663 17.61 42.15 -23.68
C THR A 663 18.10 41.40 -22.44
N LEU A 664 17.51 40.25 -22.10
CA LEU A 664 17.95 39.38 -21.00
C LEU A 664 19.30 38.69 -21.27
N VAL A 665 19.66 38.43 -22.54
CA VAL A 665 20.99 37.95 -22.91
C VAL A 665 22.04 39.06 -22.73
N LEU A 666 21.74 40.27 -23.23
CA LEU A 666 22.69 41.40 -23.27
C LEU A 666 22.81 42.17 -21.93
N THR A 667 21.79 42.16 -21.07
CA THR A 667 21.78 43.02 -19.88
C THR A 667 22.85 42.64 -18.86
N ARG A 668 23.43 43.68 -18.24
CA ARG A 668 24.46 43.60 -17.18
C ARG A 668 23.89 43.92 -15.78
N ARG A 669 22.57 43.78 -15.59
CA ARG A 669 21.90 43.98 -14.29
C ARG A 669 22.40 42.96 -13.24
N GLU A 670 22.79 43.45 -12.08
CA GLU A 670 23.12 42.60 -10.93
C GLU A 670 21.94 41.72 -10.51
N GLY A 671 22.24 40.47 -10.15
CA GLY A 671 21.25 39.45 -9.82
C GLY A 671 20.72 38.63 -11.00
N LEU A 672 21.08 38.95 -12.26
CA LEU A 672 20.80 38.07 -13.41
C LEU A 672 21.62 36.78 -13.31
N GLY A 673 20.94 35.65 -13.08
CA GLY A 673 21.56 34.34 -12.97
C GLY A 673 21.82 33.69 -14.34
N ARG A 674 22.92 32.93 -14.42
CA ARG A 674 23.30 32.13 -15.61
C ARG A 674 22.15 31.30 -16.19
N ALA A 675 21.27 30.74 -15.35
CA ALA A 675 20.11 29.95 -15.79
C ALA A 675 19.05 30.79 -16.55
N LEU A 676 18.75 32.00 -16.09
CA LEU A 676 17.80 32.88 -16.78
C LEU A 676 18.39 33.43 -18.09
N ARG A 677 19.67 33.81 -18.08
CA ARG A 677 20.40 34.20 -19.31
C ARG A 677 20.48 33.04 -20.32
N SER A 678 20.62 31.81 -19.83
CA SER A 678 20.58 30.58 -20.65
C SER A 678 19.20 30.32 -21.26
N LEU A 679 18.12 30.46 -20.47
CA LEU A 679 16.76 30.29 -20.96
C LEU A 679 16.41 31.33 -22.03
N ALA A 680 16.81 32.59 -21.83
CA ALA A 680 16.66 33.65 -22.81
C ALA A 680 17.45 33.38 -24.10
N ALA A 681 18.67 32.81 -24.01
CA ALA A 681 19.43 32.38 -25.17
C ALA A 681 18.75 31.19 -25.91
N ALA A 682 18.15 30.26 -25.16
CA ALA A 682 17.45 29.11 -25.72
C ALA A 682 16.20 29.51 -26.53
N THR A 683 15.49 30.58 -26.17
CA THR A 683 14.28 31.02 -26.89
C THR A 683 14.54 31.80 -28.17
N LEU A 684 15.75 32.36 -28.39
CA LEU A 684 16.03 33.22 -29.57
C LEU A 684 15.73 32.53 -30.91
N VAL A 685 16.26 31.32 -31.12
CA VAL A 685 16.12 30.57 -32.37
C VAL A 685 14.69 30.05 -32.59
N PRO A 686 14.03 29.41 -31.60
CA PRO A 686 12.61 29.04 -31.70
C PRO A 686 11.68 30.23 -31.96
N SER A 687 11.86 31.37 -31.27
CA SER A 687 11.03 32.56 -31.50
C SER A 687 11.18 33.11 -32.92
N LEU A 688 12.39 33.11 -33.48
CA LEU A 688 12.62 33.55 -34.86
C LEU A 688 11.99 32.57 -35.88
N ALA A 689 12.06 31.25 -35.61
CA ALA A 689 11.38 30.25 -36.42
C ALA A 689 9.84 30.37 -36.36
N VAL A 690 9.27 30.66 -35.18
CA VAL A 690 7.84 30.94 -35.02
C VAL A 690 7.42 32.19 -35.81
N VAL A 691 8.20 33.29 -35.77
CA VAL A 691 7.93 34.48 -36.58
C VAL A 691 7.94 34.15 -38.07
N VAL A 692 8.88 33.34 -38.56
CA VAL A 692 8.90 32.85 -39.96
C VAL A 692 7.66 32.01 -40.29
N ILE A 693 7.18 31.16 -39.38
CA ILE A 693 5.96 30.36 -39.56
C ILE A 693 4.71 31.24 -39.63
N CYS A 694 4.63 32.28 -38.80
CA CYS A 694 3.47 33.17 -38.74
C CYS A 694 3.41 34.07 -39.98
N LEU A 695 4.53 34.71 -40.35
CA LEU A 695 4.63 35.48 -41.60
C LEU A 695 4.36 34.59 -42.83
N GLY A 696 4.88 33.37 -42.84
CA GLY A 696 4.63 32.40 -43.91
C GLY A 696 3.18 31.92 -43.99
N ALA A 697 2.39 32.02 -42.91
CA ALA A 697 0.96 31.74 -42.92
C ALA A 697 0.13 32.95 -43.36
N GLU A 698 0.54 34.16 -42.98
CA GLU A 698 -0.13 35.42 -43.34
C GLU A 698 0.01 35.74 -44.85
N PHE A 699 1.17 35.45 -45.45
CA PHE A 699 1.51 35.91 -46.81
C PHE A 699 1.47 34.83 -47.92
N LEU A 700 1.21 33.55 -47.62
CA LEU A 700 1.21 32.47 -48.63
C LEU A 700 -0.18 31.88 -48.87
N LEU A 701 -0.66 31.96 -50.12
CA LEU A 701 -1.96 31.43 -50.58
C LEU A 701 -2.06 29.90 -50.66
N ARG A 702 -1.03 29.16 -50.22
CA ARG A 702 -0.94 27.69 -50.23
C ARG A 702 -0.21 27.22 -48.96
N SER A 703 -0.31 25.92 -48.64
CA SER A 703 0.40 25.31 -47.50
C SER A 703 1.85 25.77 -47.42
N ALA A 704 2.18 26.55 -46.39
CA ALA A 704 3.50 27.14 -46.21
C ALA A 704 4.60 26.11 -45.89
N SER A 705 4.25 24.85 -45.62
CA SER A 705 5.19 23.85 -45.08
C SER A 705 6.39 23.52 -46.01
N PRO A 706 6.22 23.32 -47.33
CA PRO A 706 7.34 23.08 -48.25
C PRO A 706 8.30 24.26 -48.42
N VAL A 707 7.92 25.47 -47.98
CA VAL A 707 8.75 26.68 -48.06
C VAL A 707 9.35 27.02 -46.69
N THR A 708 8.52 27.02 -45.65
CA THR A 708 8.94 27.41 -44.29
C THR A 708 9.84 26.36 -43.61
N LEU A 709 9.59 25.06 -43.77
CA LEU A 709 10.43 24.02 -43.15
C LEU A 709 11.87 24.04 -43.69
N PRO A 710 12.13 24.19 -45.01
CA PRO A 710 13.47 24.43 -45.54
C PRO A 710 14.12 25.74 -45.06
N ILE A 711 13.36 26.83 -44.91
CA ILE A 711 13.89 28.10 -44.36
C ILE A 711 14.32 27.92 -42.90
N ILE A 712 13.54 27.19 -42.09
CA ILE A 712 13.89 26.86 -40.70
C ILE A 712 15.10 25.93 -40.63
N ALA A 713 15.19 24.93 -41.51
CA ALA A 713 16.37 24.08 -41.65
C ALA A 713 17.61 24.90 -42.02
N GLY A 714 17.48 25.88 -42.92
CA GLY A 714 18.54 26.83 -43.29
C GLY A 714 18.95 27.74 -42.12
N LEU A 715 17.99 28.24 -41.35
CA LEU A 715 18.22 29.02 -40.12
C LEU A 715 19.05 28.21 -39.11
N VAL A 716 18.75 26.92 -38.92
CA VAL A 716 19.56 26.02 -38.08
C VAL A 716 20.94 25.76 -38.69
N ALA A 717 21.02 25.47 -39.98
CA ALA A 717 22.28 25.21 -40.69
C ALA A 717 23.23 26.43 -40.70
N LEU A 718 22.70 27.65 -40.64
CA LEU A 718 23.47 28.89 -40.49
C LEU A 718 23.83 29.20 -39.04
N THR A 719 22.91 29.01 -38.09
CA THR A 719 23.16 29.36 -36.68
C THR A 719 24.22 28.47 -36.03
N LEU A 720 24.21 27.15 -36.28
CA LEU A 720 25.16 26.22 -35.63
C LEU A 720 26.64 26.56 -35.91
N PRO A 721 27.10 26.80 -37.15
CA PRO A 721 28.47 27.25 -37.42
C PRO A 721 28.77 28.67 -36.89
N LEU A 722 27.78 29.57 -36.87
CA LEU A 722 27.97 30.97 -36.43
C LEU A 722 28.10 31.14 -34.91
N THR A 723 27.79 30.11 -34.11
CA THR A 723 27.89 30.13 -32.63
C THR A 723 29.23 30.61 -32.09
N GLY A 724 30.34 30.36 -32.80
CA GLY A 724 31.67 30.88 -32.45
C GLY A 724 31.80 32.40 -32.60
N ARG A 725 31.19 32.99 -33.63
CA ARG A 725 31.19 34.45 -33.85
C ARG A 725 30.27 35.18 -32.87
N ILE A 726 29.16 34.55 -32.47
CA ILE A 726 28.24 35.07 -31.45
C ILE A 726 28.96 35.19 -30.10
N ALA A 727 29.75 34.18 -29.70
CA ALA A 727 30.55 34.23 -28.48
C ALA A 727 31.51 35.44 -28.46
N ALA A 728 32.26 35.66 -29.55
CA ALA A 728 33.18 36.80 -29.70
C ALA A 728 32.49 38.18 -29.82
N ALA A 729 31.16 38.23 -30.03
CA ALA A 729 30.38 39.46 -29.93
C ALA A 729 29.96 39.75 -28.48
N LEU A 730 29.56 38.71 -27.73
CA LEU A 730 29.18 38.81 -26.31
C LEU A 730 30.38 39.14 -25.42
N GLU A 731 31.56 38.63 -25.76
CA GLU A 731 32.85 38.96 -25.14
C GLU A 731 33.15 40.46 -25.24
N ARG A 732 33.02 41.04 -26.44
CA ARG A 732 33.15 42.49 -26.67
C ARG A 732 32.07 43.34 -25.98
N HIS A 733 30.98 42.74 -25.50
CA HIS A 733 29.97 43.42 -24.69
C HIS A 733 30.30 43.38 -23.17
N GLY A 734 31.38 42.72 -22.76
CA GLY A 734 31.82 42.63 -21.36
C GLY A 734 31.03 41.62 -20.52
N LEU A 735 30.59 40.52 -21.12
CA LEU A 735 29.99 39.38 -20.41
C LEU A 735 31.06 38.39 -19.92
N SER A 736 30.75 37.62 -18.87
CA SER A 736 31.74 36.66 -18.33
C SER A 736 31.93 35.45 -19.26
N PRO A 737 33.13 34.83 -19.31
CA PRO A 737 33.36 33.63 -20.11
C PRO A 737 32.40 32.47 -19.78
N ALA A 738 31.96 32.38 -18.51
CA ALA A 738 30.99 31.37 -18.05
C ALA A 738 29.56 31.66 -18.54
N ASP A 739 29.17 32.93 -18.68
CA ASP A 739 27.90 33.32 -19.30
C ASP A 739 27.95 33.10 -20.82
N ILE A 740 29.05 33.47 -21.48
CA ILE A 740 29.25 33.31 -22.92
C ILE A 740 29.20 31.83 -23.31
N ALA A 741 29.88 30.96 -22.56
CA ALA A 741 29.83 29.52 -22.78
C ALA A 741 28.41 28.94 -22.59
N ALA A 742 27.66 29.43 -21.60
CA ALA A 742 26.29 29.01 -21.36
C ALA A 742 25.33 29.47 -22.48
N VAL A 743 25.37 30.76 -22.85
CA VAL A 743 24.58 31.31 -23.97
C VAL A 743 24.87 30.56 -25.26
N ARG A 744 26.16 30.30 -25.57
CA ARG A 744 26.56 29.51 -26.73
C ARG A 744 25.98 28.10 -26.71
N LEU A 745 26.08 27.39 -25.58
CA LEU A 745 25.56 26.03 -25.44
C LEU A 745 24.05 25.99 -25.65
N TRP A 746 23.30 26.93 -25.09
CA TRP A 746 21.84 26.93 -25.19
C TRP A 746 21.32 27.36 -26.57
N ILE A 747 22.09 28.16 -27.34
CA ILE A 747 21.85 28.37 -28.77
C ILE A 747 22.15 27.09 -29.57
N GLU A 748 23.27 26.40 -29.31
CA GLU A 748 23.55 25.11 -29.98
C GLU A 748 22.43 24.08 -29.72
N VAL A 749 21.93 23.98 -28.47
CA VAL A 749 20.83 23.09 -28.09
C VAL A 749 19.50 23.50 -28.72
N SER A 750 19.11 24.78 -28.67
CA SER A 750 17.81 25.20 -29.22
C SER A 750 17.76 25.11 -30.75
N SER A 751 18.87 25.37 -31.44
CA SER A 751 19.01 25.11 -32.87
C SER A 751 18.85 23.61 -33.21
N LEU A 752 19.45 22.70 -32.43
CA LEU A 752 19.29 21.26 -32.64
C LEU A 752 17.86 20.77 -32.39
N VAL A 753 17.19 21.28 -31.34
CA VAL A 753 15.76 20.97 -31.09
C VAL A 753 14.90 21.51 -32.23
N THR A 754 15.20 22.70 -32.76
CA THR A 754 14.48 23.29 -33.89
C THR A 754 14.66 22.46 -35.17
N ALA A 755 15.86 21.92 -35.43
CA ALA A 755 16.09 20.97 -36.52
C ALA A 755 15.31 19.65 -36.34
N ALA A 756 15.31 19.07 -35.14
CA ALA A 756 14.56 17.84 -34.86
C ALA A 756 13.05 18.04 -35.06
N LEU A 757 12.51 19.19 -34.65
CA LEU A 757 11.11 19.56 -34.91
C LEU A 757 10.84 19.79 -36.40
N ALA A 758 11.76 20.40 -37.15
CA ALA A 758 11.62 20.58 -38.60
C ALA A 758 11.57 19.22 -39.35
N VAL A 759 12.42 18.26 -38.97
CA VAL A 759 12.41 16.88 -39.50
C VAL A 759 11.12 16.15 -39.14
N LEU A 760 10.67 16.25 -37.88
CA LEU A 760 9.42 15.62 -37.45
C LEU A 760 8.23 16.20 -38.21
N LEU A 761 8.17 17.52 -38.38
CA LEU A 761 7.12 18.20 -39.13
C LEU A 761 7.17 17.92 -40.65
N SER A 762 8.35 17.70 -41.25
CA SER A 762 8.43 17.32 -42.66
C SER A 762 7.97 15.88 -42.90
N LEU A 763 8.22 14.97 -41.95
CA LEU A 763 7.83 13.56 -42.03
C LEU A 763 6.34 13.36 -41.69
N ALA A 764 5.82 14.09 -40.70
CA ALA A 764 4.46 13.90 -40.17
C ALA A 764 3.38 14.75 -40.85
N ARG A 765 3.72 15.68 -41.75
CA ARG A 765 2.74 16.46 -42.52
C ARG A 765 2.67 15.96 -43.96
N GLU A 766 1.49 15.45 -44.32
CA GLU A 766 1.13 15.02 -45.69
C GLU A 766 1.50 16.08 -46.74
N ALA A 767 1.20 17.35 -46.47
CA ALA A 767 1.50 18.49 -47.33
C ALA A 767 2.99 18.86 -47.45
N ALA A 768 3.89 18.11 -46.82
CA ALA A 768 5.35 18.21 -47.00
C ALA A 768 5.89 16.97 -47.73
N GLY A 769 5.48 15.77 -47.32
CA GLY A 769 5.82 14.52 -47.99
C GLY A 769 7.31 14.13 -47.93
N PRO A 770 7.69 12.99 -48.53
CA PRO A 770 9.07 12.49 -48.48
C PRO A 770 10.06 13.38 -49.23
N GLY A 771 9.62 14.14 -50.25
CA GLY A 771 10.45 15.10 -50.97
C GLY A 771 10.91 16.29 -50.09
N THR A 772 9.99 16.89 -49.31
CA THR A 772 10.37 17.94 -48.35
C THR A 772 11.22 17.35 -47.22
N SER A 773 10.92 16.13 -46.76
CA SER A 773 11.72 15.45 -45.74
C SER A 773 13.16 15.21 -46.19
N PHE A 774 13.36 14.69 -47.41
CA PHE A 774 14.69 14.57 -48.01
C PHE A 774 15.44 15.91 -48.01
N LEU A 775 14.79 16.99 -48.46
CA LEU A 775 15.43 18.31 -48.57
C LEU A 775 15.76 18.92 -47.19
N VAL A 776 14.87 18.80 -46.20
CA VAL A 776 15.11 19.23 -44.81
C VAL A 776 16.26 18.42 -44.18
N LEU A 777 16.27 17.09 -44.37
CA LEU A 777 17.32 16.21 -43.86
C LEU A 777 18.68 16.47 -44.53
N VAL A 778 18.72 16.77 -45.83
CA VAL A 778 19.96 17.17 -46.52
C VAL A 778 20.48 18.51 -46.00
N ILE A 779 19.63 19.53 -45.85
CA ILE A 779 20.07 20.84 -45.30
C ILE A 779 20.62 20.69 -43.87
N ILE A 780 19.96 19.90 -43.01
CA ILE A 780 20.43 19.65 -41.64
C ILE A 780 21.69 18.78 -41.63
N GLY A 781 21.79 17.77 -42.50
CA GLY A 781 22.97 16.93 -42.66
C GLY A 781 24.21 17.70 -43.11
N LEU A 782 24.03 18.66 -44.03
CA LEU A 782 25.05 19.62 -44.46
C LEU A 782 25.40 20.63 -43.36
N GLY A 783 24.41 21.19 -42.65
CA GLY A 783 24.64 22.09 -41.51
C GLY A 783 25.40 21.43 -40.36
N ALA A 784 25.10 20.15 -40.08
CA ALA A 784 25.84 19.34 -39.11
C ALA A 784 27.26 19.00 -39.62
N GLY A 785 27.43 18.68 -40.91
CA GLY A 785 28.75 18.47 -41.52
C GLY A 785 29.63 19.74 -41.48
N ALA A 786 29.07 20.89 -41.88
CA ALA A 786 29.72 22.19 -41.77
C ALA A 786 30.06 22.54 -40.32
N THR A 787 29.18 22.22 -39.36
CA THR A 787 29.48 22.36 -37.94
C THR A 787 30.67 21.49 -37.55
N ALA A 788 30.70 20.20 -37.92
CA ALA A 788 31.80 19.29 -37.61
C ALA A 788 33.15 19.74 -38.16
N LEU A 789 33.16 20.41 -39.33
CA LEU A 789 34.35 20.94 -39.99
C LEU A 789 34.82 22.29 -39.42
N PHE A 790 33.92 23.27 -39.27
CA PHE A 790 34.28 24.65 -38.88
C PHE A 790 34.25 24.91 -37.36
N SER A 791 33.67 24.02 -36.56
CA SER A 791 33.76 24.07 -35.08
C SER A 791 33.85 22.64 -34.54
N PRO A 792 35.03 22.13 -34.12
CA PRO A 792 35.31 20.68 -33.98
C PRO A 792 34.48 19.96 -32.89
N ARG A 793 33.20 19.75 -33.18
CA ARG A 793 32.17 19.15 -32.32
C ARG A 793 31.98 17.68 -32.71
N ARG A 794 32.53 16.77 -31.90
CA ARG A 794 32.43 15.31 -32.14
C ARG A 794 30.98 14.79 -32.25
N TRP A 795 30.00 15.49 -31.66
CA TRP A 795 28.58 15.13 -31.73
C TRP A 795 27.96 15.37 -33.12
N ALA A 796 28.53 16.24 -33.94
CA ALA A 796 27.93 16.64 -35.22
C ALA A 796 28.05 15.55 -36.31
N TRP A 797 29.06 14.68 -36.23
CA TRP A 797 29.22 13.53 -37.11
C TRP A 797 28.05 12.52 -36.99
N PRO A 798 27.66 12.03 -35.80
CA PRO A 798 26.43 11.24 -35.62
C PRO A 798 25.15 11.92 -36.13
N VAL A 799 24.99 13.23 -35.92
CA VAL A 799 23.81 13.98 -36.40
C VAL A 799 23.76 14.01 -37.94
N SER A 800 24.90 14.25 -38.59
CA SER A 800 25.02 14.22 -40.05
C SER A 800 24.74 12.81 -40.60
N PHE A 801 25.29 11.75 -39.99
CA PHE A 801 25.01 10.36 -40.36
C PHE A 801 23.53 9.98 -40.22
N ALA A 802 22.88 10.38 -39.12
CA ALA A 802 21.46 10.13 -38.91
C ALA A 802 20.59 10.88 -39.93
N ALA A 803 20.93 12.13 -40.24
CA ALA A 803 20.22 12.92 -41.25
C ALA A 803 20.33 12.30 -42.65
N PHE A 804 21.52 11.88 -43.07
CA PHE A 804 21.71 11.20 -44.35
C PHE A 804 21.06 9.79 -44.39
N THR A 805 21.00 9.08 -43.27
CA THR A 805 20.28 7.79 -43.18
C THR A 805 18.76 8.00 -43.35
N GLY A 806 18.19 9.01 -42.70
CA GLY A 806 16.79 9.39 -42.91
C GLY A 806 16.49 9.87 -44.34
N ALA A 807 17.44 10.57 -44.97
CA ALA A 807 17.34 10.97 -46.37
C ALA A 807 17.33 9.76 -47.32
N LEU A 808 18.15 8.74 -47.06
CA LEU A 808 18.15 7.48 -47.80
C LEU A 808 16.83 6.71 -47.61
N TRP A 809 16.31 6.61 -46.39
CA TRP A 809 14.97 6.02 -46.15
C TRP A 809 13.85 6.80 -46.86
N SER A 810 13.94 8.13 -46.91
CA SER A 810 12.99 8.98 -47.66
C SER A 810 13.03 8.69 -49.16
N ILE A 811 14.21 8.35 -49.71
CA ILE A 811 14.37 7.91 -51.11
C ILE A 811 13.80 6.50 -51.32
N TRP A 812 14.02 5.54 -50.41
CA TRP A 812 13.44 4.20 -50.54
C TRP A 812 11.91 4.19 -50.43
N ALA A 813 11.34 5.08 -49.61
CA ALA A 813 9.90 5.33 -49.58
C ALA A 813 9.38 5.94 -50.90
N LEU A 814 10.12 6.88 -51.51
CA LEU A 814 9.82 7.42 -52.84
C LEU A 814 9.89 6.38 -53.98
N VAL A 815 10.60 5.27 -53.78
CA VAL A 815 10.79 4.19 -54.76
C VAL A 815 9.87 2.97 -54.48
N GLY A 816 9.08 3.00 -53.40
CA GLY A 816 8.09 1.96 -53.10
C GLY A 816 8.66 0.67 -52.50
N VAL A 817 9.73 0.75 -51.70
CA VAL A 817 10.29 -0.43 -51.01
C VAL A 817 9.47 -0.74 -49.74
N GLU A 818 8.80 -1.89 -49.68
CA GLU A 818 7.94 -2.29 -48.55
C GLU A 818 8.62 -3.21 -47.52
N TRP A 819 9.73 -3.85 -47.87
CA TRP A 819 10.40 -4.85 -47.02
C TRP A 819 11.09 -4.22 -45.81
N LEU A 820 10.60 -4.46 -44.58
CA LEU A 820 11.22 -3.95 -43.34
C LEU A 820 12.70 -4.36 -43.20
N GLU A 821 13.04 -5.55 -43.68
CA GLU A 821 14.40 -6.05 -43.73
C GLU A 821 15.34 -5.13 -44.55
N ALA A 822 14.85 -4.44 -45.60
CA ALA A 822 15.65 -3.49 -46.38
C ALA A 822 16.00 -2.22 -45.59
N TYR A 823 15.11 -1.74 -44.73
CA TYR A 823 15.35 -0.56 -43.88
C TYR A 823 16.24 -0.87 -42.67
N SER A 824 16.10 -2.07 -42.09
CA SER A 824 16.76 -2.46 -40.84
C SER A 824 18.13 -3.13 -41.02
N PHE A 825 18.30 -4.00 -42.02
CA PHE A 825 19.48 -4.85 -42.15
C PHE A 825 20.77 -4.09 -42.53
N PRO A 826 20.78 -3.11 -43.47
CA PRO A 826 21.98 -2.33 -43.78
C PRO A 826 22.57 -1.54 -42.59
N PRO A 827 21.81 -0.72 -41.82
CA PRO A 827 22.36 -0.03 -40.66
C PRO A 827 22.69 -1.01 -39.50
N ALA A 828 21.96 -2.12 -39.36
CA ALA A 828 22.27 -3.17 -38.39
C ALA A 828 23.65 -3.80 -38.65
N ILE A 829 23.94 -4.18 -39.89
CA ILE A 829 25.26 -4.70 -40.30
C ILE A 829 26.35 -3.65 -40.11
N ALA A 830 26.11 -2.40 -40.51
CA ALA A 830 27.09 -1.33 -40.33
C ALA A 830 27.46 -1.16 -38.84
N GLY A 831 26.46 -1.12 -37.94
CA GLY A 831 26.68 -1.10 -36.49
C GLY A 831 27.44 -2.34 -35.97
N ALA A 832 27.07 -3.53 -36.44
CA ALA A 832 27.72 -4.78 -36.06
C ALA A 832 29.20 -4.83 -36.47
N ILE A 833 29.51 -4.43 -37.71
CA ILE A 833 30.87 -4.37 -38.26
C ILE A 833 31.69 -3.30 -37.52
N ILE A 834 31.14 -2.10 -37.29
CA ILE A 834 31.82 -1.04 -36.52
C ILE A 834 32.13 -1.52 -35.10
N GLY A 835 31.18 -2.19 -34.43
CA GLY A 835 31.38 -2.79 -33.12
C GLY A 835 32.48 -3.85 -33.12
N PHE A 836 32.44 -4.79 -34.06
CA PHE A 836 33.46 -5.84 -34.23
C PHE A 836 34.86 -5.24 -34.47
N ILE A 837 34.98 -4.26 -35.37
CA ILE A 837 36.25 -3.57 -35.67
C ILE A 837 36.74 -2.77 -34.45
N ALA A 838 35.85 -2.18 -33.65
CA ALA A 838 36.23 -1.49 -32.42
C ALA A 838 36.80 -2.45 -31.37
N VAL A 839 36.20 -3.63 -31.17
CA VAL A 839 36.76 -4.68 -30.30
C VAL A 839 38.11 -5.18 -30.85
N ALA A 840 38.17 -5.49 -32.14
CA ALA A 840 39.40 -5.98 -32.80
C ALA A 840 40.58 -4.98 -32.72
N ARG A 841 40.30 -3.67 -32.69
CA ARG A 841 41.30 -2.59 -32.56
C ARG A 841 41.61 -2.22 -31.10
N GLY A 842 41.43 -3.14 -30.15
CA GLY A 842 41.80 -2.94 -28.75
C GLY A 842 40.95 -1.93 -27.97
N ARG A 843 39.79 -1.52 -28.51
CA ARG A 843 38.82 -0.67 -27.78
C ARG A 843 37.79 -1.51 -27.02
N GLY A 844 38.00 -2.83 -26.99
CA GLY A 844 37.35 -3.86 -26.18
C GLY A 844 35.90 -3.53 -25.79
N ARG A 845 35.68 -3.25 -24.51
CA ARG A 845 34.34 -3.02 -23.91
C ARG A 845 33.50 -1.95 -24.60
N SER A 846 34.08 -0.98 -25.32
CA SER A 846 33.30 0.05 -26.03
C SER A 846 32.72 -0.41 -27.36
N GLY A 847 33.27 -1.46 -28.00
CA GLY A 847 32.74 -2.03 -29.24
C GLY A 847 31.60 -3.03 -29.05
N VAL A 848 31.58 -3.72 -27.90
CA VAL A 848 30.57 -4.73 -27.53
C VAL A 848 29.12 -4.22 -27.66
N PRO A 849 28.71 -3.02 -27.17
CA PRO A 849 27.34 -2.55 -27.33
C PRO A 849 26.96 -2.31 -28.80
N PHE A 850 27.84 -1.77 -29.64
CA PHE A 850 27.56 -1.58 -31.06
C PHE A 850 27.39 -2.92 -31.80
N TYR A 851 28.22 -3.92 -31.46
CA TYR A 851 28.08 -5.28 -31.97
C TYR A 851 26.75 -5.92 -31.55
N GLY A 852 26.39 -5.81 -30.27
CA GLY A 852 25.15 -6.34 -29.72
C GLY A 852 23.89 -5.65 -30.27
N VAL A 853 23.90 -4.32 -30.39
CA VAL A 853 22.79 -3.55 -30.97
C VAL A 853 22.65 -3.86 -32.47
N GLY A 854 23.76 -3.97 -33.21
CA GLY A 854 23.72 -4.35 -34.63
C GLY A 854 23.09 -5.73 -34.86
N ILE A 855 23.56 -6.76 -34.15
CA ILE A 855 22.97 -8.12 -34.27
C ILE A 855 21.53 -8.14 -33.73
N GLY A 856 21.23 -7.42 -32.66
CA GLY A 856 19.87 -7.28 -32.14
C GLY A 856 18.91 -6.66 -33.15
N PHE A 857 19.31 -5.58 -33.83
CA PHE A 857 18.48 -4.90 -34.83
C PHE A 857 18.34 -5.68 -36.15
N ALA A 858 19.26 -6.62 -36.43
CA ALA A 858 19.13 -7.56 -37.56
C ALA A 858 18.17 -8.74 -37.29
N ILE A 859 17.87 -9.06 -36.03
CA ILE A 859 17.16 -10.29 -35.63
C ILE A 859 15.81 -9.98 -34.96
N ALA A 860 15.75 -8.98 -34.08
CA ALA A 860 14.55 -8.66 -33.32
C ALA A 860 13.36 -8.22 -34.19
N PRO A 861 13.51 -7.40 -35.25
CA PRO A 861 12.37 -7.01 -36.09
C PRO A 861 11.72 -8.21 -36.80
N SER A 862 12.51 -9.13 -37.35
CA SER A 862 11.97 -10.33 -38.02
C SER A 862 11.36 -11.34 -37.05
N LEU A 863 11.89 -11.47 -35.82
CA LEU A 863 11.22 -12.23 -34.73
C LEU A 863 9.90 -11.58 -34.30
N PHE A 864 9.87 -10.25 -34.20
CA PHE A 864 8.68 -9.48 -33.81
C PHE A 864 7.57 -9.60 -34.85
N LEU A 865 7.89 -9.46 -36.14
CA LEU A 865 6.96 -9.73 -37.23
C LEU A 865 6.44 -11.18 -37.19
N LEU A 866 7.31 -12.17 -36.98
CA LEU A 866 6.87 -13.57 -36.86
C LEU A 866 5.91 -13.79 -35.67
N ALA A 867 6.12 -13.09 -34.56
CA ALA A 867 5.28 -13.21 -33.36
C ALA A 867 3.91 -12.51 -33.46
N ILE A 868 3.79 -11.45 -34.27
CA ILE A 868 2.61 -10.56 -34.26
C ILE A 868 1.81 -10.56 -35.57
N ASN A 869 2.42 -10.84 -36.72
CA ASN A 869 1.75 -10.65 -38.00
C ASN A 869 0.60 -11.66 -38.17
N GLU A 870 -0.63 -11.16 -38.26
CA GLU A 870 -1.80 -11.97 -38.62
C GLU A 870 -1.70 -12.50 -40.06
N ARG A 871 -2.67 -13.32 -40.47
CA ARG A 871 -2.69 -14.12 -41.70
C ARG A 871 -2.10 -13.37 -42.92
N ALA A 872 -0.97 -13.84 -43.42
CA ALA A 872 -0.33 -13.26 -44.61
C ALA A 872 -0.84 -13.95 -45.87
N ASP A 873 -1.78 -13.32 -46.57
CA ASP A 873 -2.37 -13.84 -47.81
C ASP A 873 -1.38 -13.73 -48.98
N GLY A 874 -0.55 -14.76 -49.15
CA GLY A 874 0.43 -14.86 -50.23
C GLY A 874 1.47 -15.96 -50.01
N PHE A 875 2.23 -16.27 -51.05
CA PHE A 875 3.21 -17.39 -51.09
C PHE A 875 4.47 -17.18 -50.21
N SER A 876 4.44 -16.25 -49.26
CA SER A 876 5.61 -15.72 -48.53
C SER A 876 5.40 -15.56 -47.01
N GLY A 877 4.31 -16.11 -46.44
CA GLY A 877 4.02 -16.08 -45.01
C GLY A 877 4.90 -17.01 -44.16
N GLY A 878 5.36 -16.53 -43.00
CA GLY A 878 5.95 -17.32 -41.90
C GLY A 878 7.26 -18.06 -42.19
N LEU A 879 7.18 -19.15 -42.96
CA LEU A 879 8.16 -20.23 -42.99
C LEU A 879 9.57 -19.78 -43.42
N TRP A 880 9.71 -18.89 -44.40
CA TRP A 880 11.04 -18.44 -44.83
C TRP A 880 11.74 -17.60 -43.76
N ARG A 881 11.01 -16.77 -42.99
CA ARG A 881 11.55 -16.03 -41.84
C ARG A 881 11.97 -16.99 -40.74
N THR A 882 11.15 -18.00 -40.45
CA THR A 882 11.47 -19.07 -39.49
C THR A 882 12.75 -19.82 -39.88
N LEU A 883 12.87 -20.25 -41.14
CA LEU A 883 14.07 -20.93 -41.64
C LEU A 883 15.31 -20.02 -41.63
N ALA A 884 15.17 -18.74 -42.02
CA ALA A 884 16.25 -17.77 -41.99
C ALA A 884 16.74 -17.49 -40.55
N LEU A 885 15.84 -17.41 -39.57
CA LEU A 885 16.18 -17.20 -38.16
C LEU A 885 16.80 -18.44 -37.51
N LEU A 886 16.30 -19.65 -37.81
CA LEU A 886 16.96 -20.90 -37.39
C LEU A 886 18.36 -21.04 -38.04
N GLY A 887 18.50 -20.66 -39.30
CA GLY A 887 19.79 -20.56 -39.99
C GLY A 887 20.72 -19.52 -39.37
N ALA A 888 20.21 -18.36 -38.98
CA ALA A 888 20.97 -17.33 -38.26
C ALA A 888 21.42 -17.82 -36.87
N SER A 889 20.58 -18.59 -36.14
CA SER A 889 20.97 -19.24 -34.89
C SER A 889 22.16 -20.19 -35.08
N LEU A 890 22.10 -21.06 -36.09
CA LEU A 890 23.21 -21.95 -36.48
C LEU A 890 24.47 -21.18 -36.90
N LEU A 891 24.34 -20.09 -37.65
CA LEU A 891 25.45 -19.23 -38.06
C LEU A 891 26.11 -18.54 -36.87
N LEU A 892 25.33 -18.01 -35.93
CA LEU A 892 25.84 -17.39 -34.69
C LEU A 892 26.51 -18.42 -33.78
N LEU A 893 25.98 -19.64 -33.66
CA LEU A 893 26.65 -20.76 -32.97
C LEU A 893 28.01 -21.09 -33.61
N ALA A 894 28.05 -21.24 -34.94
CA ALA A 894 29.28 -21.51 -35.67
C ALA A 894 30.31 -20.37 -35.55
N LEU A 895 29.86 -19.11 -35.57
CA LEU A 895 30.69 -17.94 -35.34
C LEU A 895 31.26 -17.92 -33.92
N ALA A 896 30.42 -18.10 -32.90
CA ALA A 896 30.82 -18.13 -31.49
C ALA A 896 31.83 -19.26 -31.18
N ALA A 897 31.73 -20.39 -31.89
CA ALA A 897 32.69 -21.49 -31.81
C ALA A 897 34.04 -21.12 -32.47
N ARG A 898 34.01 -20.47 -33.64
CA ARG A 898 35.19 -20.18 -34.48
C ARG A 898 35.90 -18.84 -34.22
N LEU A 899 35.43 -18.01 -33.27
CA LEU A 899 36.10 -16.76 -32.88
C LEU A 899 37.60 -16.99 -32.60
N PRO A 900 38.54 -16.24 -33.24
CA PRO A 900 39.98 -16.46 -33.15
C PRO A 900 40.59 -15.92 -31.85
N VAL A 901 40.06 -16.36 -30.70
CA VAL A 901 40.42 -15.93 -29.34
C VAL A 901 41.92 -16.04 -29.03
N LYS A 902 42.60 -17.07 -29.57
CA LYS A 902 44.07 -17.23 -29.42
C LYS A 902 44.87 -16.10 -30.08
N ARG A 903 44.31 -15.42 -31.10
CA ARG A 903 44.97 -14.33 -31.82
C ARG A 903 44.55 -12.97 -31.25
N TRP A 904 43.26 -12.76 -31.02
CA TRP A 904 42.70 -11.53 -30.45
C TRP A 904 41.85 -11.85 -29.20
N PRO A 905 42.40 -11.76 -27.98
CA PRO A 905 41.70 -12.21 -26.76
C PRO A 905 40.45 -11.38 -26.45
N ASP A 906 40.42 -10.09 -26.81
CA ASP A 906 39.26 -9.20 -26.61
C ASP A 906 37.97 -9.71 -27.29
N LEU A 907 38.08 -10.51 -28.36
CA LEU A 907 36.92 -11.12 -29.02
C LEU A 907 36.12 -12.08 -28.13
N THR A 908 36.70 -12.56 -27.02
CA THR A 908 35.96 -13.33 -26.00
C THR A 908 34.74 -12.57 -25.49
N THR A 909 34.82 -11.24 -25.40
CA THR A 909 33.73 -10.37 -24.94
C THR A 909 32.50 -10.39 -25.87
N LEU A 910 32.69 -10.75 -27.15
CA LEU A 910 31.60 -10.87 -28.11
C LEU A 910 30.87 -12.22 -28.03
N ARG A 911 31.52 -13.28 -27.52
CA ARG A 911 30.94 -14.64 -27.48
C ARG A 911 29.61 -14.69 -26.71
N VAL A 912 29.47 -13.93 -25.62
CA VAL A 912 28.23 -13.89 -24.83
C VAL A 912 27.06 -13.29 -25.63
N PRO A 913 27.12 -12.05 -26.16
CA PRO A 913 26.02 -11.53 -26.98
C PRO A 913 25.75 -12.37 -28.24
N THR A 914 26.78 -12.91 -28.93
CA THR A 914 26.57 -13.83 -30.06
C THR A 914 25.71 -15.04 -29.68
N LEU A 915 25.98 -15.68 -28.52
CA LEU A 915 25.22 -16.84 -28.05
C LEU A 915 23.83 -16.48 -27.51
N VAL A 916 23.65 -15.29 -26.91
CA VAL A 916 22.33 -14.81 -26.49
C VAL A 916 21.43 -14.56 -27.70
N PHE A 917 21.93 -13.90 -28.75
CA PHE A 917 21.16 -13.71 -29.98
C PHE A 917 20.94 -15.00 -30.78
N ALA A 918 21.82 -16.01 -30.65
CA ALA A 918 21.55 -17.34 -31.18
C ALA A 918 20.35 -18.01 -30.49
N ILE A 919 20.20 -17.87 -29.17
CA ILE A 919 19.02 -18.34 -28.42
C ILE A 919 17.76 -17.57 -28.84
N ALA A 920 17.85 -16.24 -29.01
CA ALA A 920 16.74 -15.43 -29.48
C ALA A 920 16.26 -15.86 -30.88
N ALA A 921 17.19 -16.04 -31.83
CA ALA A 921 16.87 -16.50 -33.18
C ALA A 921 16.31 -17.94 -33.21
N ALA A 922 16.74 -18.81 -32.30
CA ALA A 922 16.19 -20.16 -32.15
C ALA A 922 14.70 -20.16 -31.76
N ALA A 923 14.21 -19.13 -31.07
CA ALA A 923 12.82 -19.03 -30.65
C ALA A 923 11.82 -18.96 -31.82
N ALA A 924 12.28 -18.65 -33.04
CA ALA A 924 11.46 -18.66 -34.25
C ALA A 924 10.77 -20.02 -34.49
N GLY A 925 11.42 -21.14 -34.16
CA GLY A 925 10.79 -22.47 -34.26
C GLY A 925 9.57 -22.60 -33.35
N THR A 926 9.71 -22.26 -32.06
CA THR A 926 8.60 -22.27 -31.11
C THR A 926 7.49 -21.30 -31.50
N LEU A 927 7.82 -20.10 -32.00
CA LEU A 927 6.82 -19.14 -32.50
C LEU A 927 6.03 -19.71 -33.70
N GLN A 928 6.71 -20.33 -34.67
CA GLN A 928 6.06 -21.01 -35.79
C GLN A 928 5.17 -22.18 -35.32
N GLY A 929 5.59 -22.91 -34.29
CA GLY A 929 4.78 -23.94 -33.64
C GLY A 929 3.51 -23.38 -32.98
N LEU A 930 3.60 -22.24 -32.29
CA LEU A 930 2.44 -21.54 -31.74
C LEU A 930 1.47 -21.11 -32.86
N ARG A 931 1.97 -20.56 -33.98
CA ARG A 931 1.15 -20.14 -35.13
C ARG A 931 0.38 -21.29 -35.77
N TYR A 932 0.99 -22.48 -35.88
CA TYR A 932 0.29 -23.69 -36.30
C TYR A 932 -0.75 -24.15 -35.26
N GLY A 933 -0.39 -24.14 -33.97
CA GLY A 933 -1.31 -24.50 -32.89
C GLY A 933 -2.56 -23.60 -32.83
N GLN A 934 -2.39 -22.32 -33.08
CA GLN A 934 -3.44 -21.29 -33.13
C GLN A 934 -4.11 -21.16 -34.52
N SER A 935 -3.76 -22.00 -35.50
CA SER A 935 -4.28 -21.96 -36.88
C SER A 935 -4.13 -20.60 -37.61
N VAL A 936 -3.12 -19.81 -37.22
CA VAL A 936 -2.77 -18.53 -37.88
C VAL A 936 -2.08 -18.79 -39.22
N ASP A 937 -1.20 -19.80 -39.24
CA ASP A 937 -0.57 -20.33 -40.46
C ASP A 937 -1.10 -21.74 -40.73
N VAL A 938 -1.29 -22.09 -42.01
CA VAL A 938 -1.77 -23.42 -42.41
C VAL A 938 -0.65 -24.45 -42.30
N SER A 939 -0.96 -25.59 -41.66
CA SER A 939 -0.08 -26.76 -41.54
C SER A 939 -0.27 -27.71 -42.73
N ALA A 940 0.81 -28.34 -43.20
CA ALA A 940 0.74 -29.42 -44.20
C ALA A 940 0.25 -30.77 -43.63
N PHE A 941 0.09 -30.87 -42.31
CA PHE A 941 -0.50 -32.00 -41.59
C PHE A 941 -1.95 -31.70 -41.22
N ALA A 942 -2.83 -32.70 -41.33
CA ALA A 942 -4.23 -32.61 -40.87
C ALA A 942 -4.32 -32.33 -39.36
N ASP A 943 -5.39 -31.66 -38.91
CA ASP A 943 -5.52 -31.09 -37.55
C ASP A 943 -5.19 -32.06 -36.40
N GLN A 944 -5.62 -33.32 -36.49
CA GLN A 944 -5.32 -34.35 -35.49
C GLN A 944 -3.81 -34.62 -35.30
N TRP A 945 -2.98 -34.32 -36.31
CA TRP A 945 -1.53 -34.53 -36.33
C TRP A 945 -0.71 -33.22 -36.26
N VAL A 946 -1.33 -32.04 -36.15
CA VAL A 946 -0.64 -30.73 -36.10
C VAL A 946 0.38 -30.64 -34.96
N LEU A 947 0.19 -31.40 -33.87
CA LEU A 947 1.13 -31.49 -32.76
C LEU A 947 2.53 -32.04 -33.18
N VAL A 948 2.62 -32.80 -34.28
CA VAL A 948 3.89 -33.38 -34.79
C VAL A 948 4.85 -32.29 -35.31
N PRO A 949 4.51 -31.43 -36.31
CA PRO A 949 5.39 -30.34 -36.71
C PRO A 949 5.65 -29.33 -35.58
N VAL A 950 4.68 -29.10 -34.68
CA VAL A 950 4.87 -28.25 -33.49
C VAL A 950 5.95 -28.81 -32.55
N LEU A 951 5.94 -30.12 -32.28
CA LEU A 951 6.99 -30.79 -31.51
C LEU A 951 8.35 -30.74 -32.21
N LEU A 952 8.42 -30.98 -33.51
CA LEU A 952 9.68 -30.93 -34.27
C LEU A 952 10.31 -29.52 -34.23
N LEU A 953 9.49 -28.48 -34.34
CA LEU A 953 9.93 -27.09 -34.23
C LEU A 953 10.33 -26.72 -32.78
N GLY A 954 9.61 -27.22 -31.77
CA GLY A 954 9.97 -27.04 -30.36
C GLY A 954 11.27 -27.75 -29.98
N ILE A 955 11.48 -28.98 -30.47
CA ILE A 955 12.69 -29.78 -30.25
C ILE A 955 13.90 -29.16 -30.94
N THR A 956 13.77 -28.64 -32.17
CA THR A 956 14.87 -27.95 -32.86
C THR A 956 15.21 -26.61 -32.20
N ALA A 957 14.23 -25.79 -31.83
CA ALA A 957 14.42 -24.56 -31.06
C ALA A 957 15.12 -24.82 -29.71
N ALA A 958 14.64 -25.82 -28.96
CA ALA A 958 15.22 -26.23 -27.68
C ALA A 958 16.63 -26.82 -27.85
N GLY A 959 16.89 -27.57 -28.92
CA GLY A 959 18.20 -28.14 -29.26
C GLY A 959 19.25 -27.06 -29.55
N LEU A 960 18.89 -26.06 -30.35
CA LEU A 960 19.75 -24.89 -30.62
C LEU A 960 20.01 -24.08 -29.35
N ALA A 961 18.98 -23.83 -28.54
CA ALA A 961 19.12 -23.14 -27.26
C ALA A 961 19.98 -23.93 -26.25
N ALA A 962 19.88 -25.26 -26.23
CA ALA A 962 20.72 -26.14 -25.40
C ALA A 962 22.17 -26.23 -25.91
N ALA A 963 22.40 -26.13 -27.22
CA ALA A 963 23.74 -26.03 -27.80
C ALA A 963 24.41 -24.70 -27.42
N ALA A 964 23.69 -23.57 -27.58
CA ALA A 964 24.14 -22.27 -27.10
C ALA A 964 24.42 -22.28 -25.59
N GLY A 965 23.51 -22.89 -24.82
CA GLY A 965 23.67 -23.10 -23.38
C GLY A 965 24.92 -23.90 -23.03
N ARG A 966 25.22 -24.99 -23.75
CA ARG A 966 26.45 -25.78 -23.56
C ARG A 966 27.72 -24.97 -23.83
N MET A 967 27.69 -24.02 -24.74
CA MET A 967 28.82 -23.11 -25.00
C MET A 967 28.93 -22.00 -23.94
N LEU A 968 27.81 -21.45 -23.47
CA LEU A 968 27.75 -20.52 -22.34
C LEU A 968 28.24 -21.18 -21.03
N ALA A 969 27.93 -22.45 -20.80
CA ALA A 969 28.29 -23.23 -19.62
C ALA A 969 29.81 -23.35 -19.37
N ALA A 970 30.65 -23.16 -20.39
CA ALA A 970 32.11 -23.08 -20.23
C ALA A 970 32.62 -21.71 -19.74
N HIS A 971 31.73 -20.72 -19.61
CA HIS A 971 32.05 -19.32 -19.31
C HIS A 971 31.19 -18.72 -18.17
N THR A 972 30.24 -19.49 -17.60
CA THR A 972 29.40 -19.05 -16.47
C THR A 972 28.85 -20.23 -15.66
N GLU A 973 28.78 -20.05 -14.33
CA GLU A 973 28.19 -21.02 -13.39
C GLU A 973 26.67 -20.86 -13.22
N SER A 974 26.02 -19.99 -14.00
CA SER A 974 24.59 -19.72 -13.89
C SER A 974 23.73 -20.99 -14.07
N ARG A 975 22.72 -21.15 -13.21
CA ARG A 975 21.73 -22.23 -13.33
C ARG A 975 20.65 -21.97 -14.38
N TRP A 976 20.58 -20.76 -14.91
CA TRP A 976 19.54 -20.36 -15.86
C TRP A 976 19.88 -20.67 -17.32
N ILE A 977 21.07 -21.20 -17.59
CA ILE A 977 21.64 -21.44 -18.93
C ILE A 977 20.72 -22.29 -19.82
N TYR A 978 20.10 -23.33 -19.25
CA TYR A 978 19.21 -24.24 -19.99
C TYR A 978 17.72 -23.90 -19.83
N ALA A 979 17.37 -22.82 -19.10
CA ALA A 979 15.96 -22.43 -18.91
C ALA A 979 15.25 -22.05 -20.23
N PRO A 980 15.87 -21.33 -21.19
CA PRO A 980 15.25 -21.07 -22.49
C PRO A 980 14.91 -22.36 -23.25
N ALA A 981 15.76 -23.38 -23.21
CA ALA A 981 15.51 -24.64 -23.91
C ALA A 981 14.26 -25.36 -23.39
N LEU A 982 14.01 -25.36 -22.07
CA LEU A 982 12.79 -25.96 -21.49
C LEU A 982 11.52 -25.16 -21.86
N VAL A 983 11.61 -23.84 -21.88
CA VAL A 983 10.49 -22.96 -22.25
C VAL A 983 10.15 -23.09 -23.73
N LEU A 984 11.16 -23.09 -24.61
CA LEU A 984 10.98 -23.24 -26.06
C LEU A 984 10.43 -24.63 -26.45
N LEU A 985 10.76 -25.68 -25.68
CA LEU A 985 10.19 -27.01 -25.85
C LEU A 985 8.71 -27.09 -25.42
N ALA A 986 8.34 -26.42 -24.33
CA ALA A 986 7.01 -26.53 -23.73
C ALA A 986 5.96 -25.59 -24.35
N LEU A 987 6.34 -24.36 -24.73
CA LEU A 987 5.38 -23.34 -25.20
C LEU A 987 4.61 -23.78 -26.46
N GLY A 988 5.31 -24.32 -27.47
CA GLY A 988 4.68 -24.75 -28.72
C GLY A 988 3.52 -25.73 -28.49
N PRO A 989 3.77 -26.89 -27.86
CA PRO A 989 2.74 -27.86 -27.50
C PRO A 989 1.59 -27.30 -26.66
N ILE A 990 1.85 -26.37 -25.73
CA ILE A 990 0.80 -25.69 -24.94
C ILE A 990 -0.10 -24.82 -25.82
N GLY A 991 0.44 -24.17 -26.86
CA GLY A 991 -0.35 -23.39 -27.82
C GLY A 991 -1.09 -24.22 -28.88
N SER A 992 -0.84 -25.54 -28.95
CA SER A 992 -1.45 -26.46 -29.91
C SER A 992 -2.39 -27.48 -29.26
N VAL A 993 -3.01 -27.14 -28.13
CA VAL A 993 -4.01 -27.99 -27.46
C VAL A 993 -5.20 -28.23 -28.40
N ARG A 994 -5.67 -29.48 -28.42
CA ARG A 994 -6.87 -29.96 -29.13
C ARG A 994 -7.57 -30.99 -28.25
N VAL A 995 -8.89 -31.08 -28.39
CA VAL A 995 -9.70 -32.11 -27.72
C VAL A 995 -9.57 -33.42 -28.49
N ASN A 996 -8.45 -34.12 -28.31
CA ASN A 996 -8.24 -35.49 -28.77
C ASN A 996 -7.24 -36.24 -27.88
N GLU A 997 -7.37 -37.57 -27.85
CA GLU A 997 -6.58 -38.46 -26.98
C GLU A 997 -5.07 -38.33 -27.24
N PHE A 998 -4.66 -38.22 -28.51
CA PHE A 998 -3.26 -38.07 -28.90
C PHE A 998 -2.61 -36.83 -28.26
N THR A 999 -3.29 -35.69 -28.28
CA THR A 999 -2.77 -34.44 -27.68
C THR A 999 -2.66 -34.54 -26.16
N VAL A 1000 -3.66 -35.13 -25.50
CA VAL A 1000 -3.65 -35.37 -24.05
C VAL A 1000 -2.52 -36.33 -23.66
N ALA A 1001 -2.36 -37.45 -24.37
CA ALA A 1001 -1.31 -38.43 -24.12
C ALA A 1001 0.09 -37.85 -24.34
N VAL A 1002 0.28 -37.04 -25.38
CA VAL A 1002 1.56 -36.37 -25.67
C VAL A 1002 1.89 -35.31 -24.62
N LEU A 1003 0.93 -34.46 -24.22
CA LEU A 1003 1.14 -33.45 -23.18
C LEU A 1003 1.41 -34.08 -21.82
N TRP A 1004 0.66 -35.12 -21.44
CA TRP A 1004 0.91 -35.90 -20.23
C TRP A 1004 2.33 -36.51 -20.26
N SER A 1005 2.72 -37.16 -21.36
CA SER A 1005 4.06 -37.73 -21.55
C SER A 1005 5.18 -36.68 -21.49
N LEU A 1006 4.96 -35.49 -22.06
CA LEU A 1006 5.90 -34.37 -21.99
C LEU A 1006 6.03 -33.84 -20.55
N SER A 1007 4.92 -33.77 -19.79
CA SER A 1007 4.96 -33.40 -18.37
C SER A 1007 5.74 -34.43 -17.54
N VAL A 1008 5.55 -35.73 -17.79
CA VAL A 1008 6.31 -36.82 -17.15
C VAL A 1008 7.80 -36.71 -17.47
N LEU A 1009 8.17 -36.43 -18.73
CA LEU A 1009 9.56 -36.25 -19.16
C LEU A 1009 10.23 -35.05 -18.45
N LEU A 1010 9.52 -33.92 -18.34
CA LEU A 1010 10.00 -32.72 -17.63
C LEU A 1010 10.15 -32.97 -16.12
N LEU A 1011 9.23 -33.72 -15.50
CA LEU A 1011 9.34 -34.13 -14.09
C LEU A 1011 10.46 -35.15 -13.86
N ALA A 1012 10.71 -36.05 -14.81
CA ALA A 1012 11.87 -36.95 -14.77
C ALA A 1012 13.20 -36.17 -14.85
N LEU A 1013 13.28 -35.15 -15.70
CA LEU A 1013 14.43 -34.23 -15.77
C LEU A 1013 14.60 -33.41 -14.48
N MET A 1014 13.50 -32.99 -13.86
CA MET A 1014 13.49 -32.33 -12.55
C MET A 1014 14.05 -33.24 -11.45
N VAL A 1015 13.58 -34.49 -11.36
CA VAL A 1015 14.09 -35.49 -10.40
C VAL A 1015 15.57 -35.82 -10.68
N TYR A 1016 15.95 -36.00 -11.95
CA TYR A 1016 17.35 -36.17 -12.35
C TYR A 1016 18.23 -34.97 -11.94
N THR A 1017 17.70 -33.75 -12.04
CA THR A 1017 18.39 -32.54 -11.56
C THR A 1017 18.67 -32.63 -10.06
N VAL A 1018 17.72 -33.08 -9.25
CA VAL A 1018 17.90 -33.29 -7.80
C VAL A 1018 18.92 -34.39 -7.52
N VAL A 1019 18.82 -35.55 -8.20
CA VAL A 1019 19.78 -36.66 -8.06
C VAL A 1019 21.21 -36.22 -8.36
N ARG A 1020 21.41 -35.45 -9.45
CA ARG A 1020 22.72 -34.91 -9.84
C ARG A 1020 23.21 -33.82 -8.87
N ALA A 1021 22.33 -32.92 -8.43
CA ALA A 1021 22.68 -31.81 -7.56
C ALA A 1021 23.09 -32.22 -6.13
N ARG A 1022 22.64 -33.41 -5.67
CA ARG A 1022 23.08 -34.00 -4.39
C ARG A 1022 24.59 -34.29 -4.33
N SER A 1023 25.22 -34.61 -5.46
CA SER A 1023 26.63 -35.05 -5.52
C SER A 1023 27.56 -34.12 -6.27
N ARG A 1024 27.06 -33.30 -7.21
CA ARG A 1024 27.86 -32.37 -8.02
C ARG A 1024 27.14 -31.03 -8.21
N ALA A 1025 27.88 -29.97 -8.53
CA ALA A 1025 27.25 -28.73 -8.99
C ALA A 1025 26.47 -28.98 -10.31
N THR A 1026 25.38 -28.25 -10.52
CA THR A 1026 24.55 -28.35 -11.73
C THR A 1026 24.23 -26.97 -12.29
N GLN A 1027 24.33 -26.83 -13.61
CA GLN A 1027 23.89 -25.65 -14.37
C GLN A 1027 22.44 -25.81 -14.87
N LEU A 1028 21.75 -26.88 -14.47
CA LEU A 1028 20.32 -27.07 -14.78
C LEU A 1028 19.44 -26.14 -13.92
N PRO A 1029 18.27 -25.70 -14.44
CA PRO A 1029 17.42 -24.71 -13.77
C PRO A 1029 16.96 -25.12 -12.37
N PRO A 1030 16.51 -24.15 -11.54
CA PRO A 1030 15.87 -24.44 -10.26
C PRO A 1030 14.73 -25.45 -10.38
N VAL A 1031 14.56 -26.28 -9.34
CA VAL A 1031 13.55 -27.36 -9.33
C VAL A 1031 12.14 -26.79 -9.45
N TRP A 1032 11.85 -25.69 -8.75
CA TRP A 1032 10.56 -24.99 -8.87
C TRP A 1032 10.26 -24.50 -10.29
N PHE A 1033 11.29 -24.13 -11.06
CA PHE A 1033 11.12 -23.65 -12.44
C PHE A 1033 10.84 -24.83 -13.39
N GLN A 1034 11.56 -25.94 -13.24
CA GLN A 1034 11.27 -27.17 -13.99
C GLN A 1034 9.89 -27.72 -13.65
N PHE A 1035 9.50 -27.67 -12.36
CA PHE A 1035 8.14 -27.98 -11.92
C PHE A 1035 7.10 -27.05 -12.55
N ALA A 1036 7.31 -25.73 -12.55
CA ALA A 1036 6.36 -24.78 -13.13
C ALA A 1036 6.15 -25.01 -14.63
N VAL A 1037 7.22 -25.30 -15.39
CA VAL A 1037 7.09 -25.64 -16.82
C VAL A 1037 6.32 -26.95 -17.01
N ALA A 1038 6.63 -28.00 -16.23
CA ALA A 1038 5.91 -29.27 -16.28
C ALA A 1038 4.43 -29.15 -15.86
N TRP A 1039 4.15 -28.32 -14.86
CA TRP A 1039 2.81 -28.01 -14.37
C TRP A 1039 1.98 -27.27 -15.42
N SER A 1040 2.55 -26.29 -16.13
CA SER A 1040 1.85 -25.63 -17.25
C SER A 1040 1.50 -26.60 -18.37
N VAL A 1041 2.39 -27.55 -18.70
CA VAL A 1041 2.10 -28.62 -19.67
C VAL A 1041 0.99 -29.55 -19.16
N ALA A 1042 1.03 -29.93 -17.87
CA ALA A 1042 0.01 -30.78 -17.26
C ALA A 1042 -1.38 -30.11 -17.20
N VAL A 1043 -1.45 -28.81 -16.87
CA VAL A 1043 -2.70 -28.04 -16.86
C VAL A 1043 -3.26 -27.89 -18.29
N ALA A 1044 -2.39 -27.67 -19.28
CA ALA A 1044 -2.78 -27.64 -20.69
C ALA A 1044 -3.28 -28.99 -21.23
N GLY A 1045 -2.78 -30.12 -20.67
CA GLY A 1045 -3.28 -31.46 -20.98
C GLY A 1045 -4.55 -31.86 -20.22
N TRP A 1046 -4.83 -31.26 -19.06
CA TRP A 1046 -6.02 -31.53 -18.24
C TRP A 1046 -7.28 -30.76 -18.70
N SER A 1047 -7.10 -29.57 -19.29
CA SER A 1047 -8.22 -28.67 -19.62
C SER A 1047 -9.24 -29.25 -20.59
N THR A 1048 -8.87 -30.27 -21.38
CA THR A 1048 -9.73 -30.97 -22.35
C THR A 1048 -10.52 -32.16 -21.76
N ARG A 1049 -10.29 -32.52 -20.49
CA ARG A 1049 -11.11 -33.36 -19.58
C ARG A 1049 -11.57 -34.79 -19.98
N ASP A 1050 -11.63 -35.16 -21.25
CA ASP A 1050 -12.38 -36.36 -21.68
C ASP A 1050 -11.73 -37.70 -21.33
N PHE A 1051 -10.39 -37.80 -21.37
CA PHE A 1051 -9.67 -39.07 -21.21
C PHE A 1051 -8.98 -39.26 -19.85
N LEU A 1052 -8.46 -38.19 -19.24
CA LEU A 1052 -7.74 -38.24 -17.96
C LEU A 1052 -8.29 -37.19 -16.98
N ARG A 1053 -8.88 -37.67 -15.87
CA ARG A 1053 -9.33 -36.81 -14.76
C ARG A 1053 -8.14 -36.20 -13.99
N VAL A 1054 -8.42 -35.20 -13.15
CA VAL A 1054 -7.41 -34.36 -12.47
C VAL A 1054 -6.37 -35.16 -11.68
N GLU A 1055 -6.77 -36.30 -11.13
CA GLU A 1055 -5.95 -37.24 -10.36
C GLU A 1055 -4.75 -37.76 -11.16
N ALA A 1056 -4.93 -38.03 -12.45
CA ALA A 1056 -3.87 -38.55 -13.32
C ALA A 1056 -2.73 -37.54 -13.58
N PHE A 1057 -2.98 -36.25 -13.32
CA PHE A 1057 -1.98 -35.18 -13.37
C PHE A 1057 -1.46 -34.83 -11.97
N SER A 1058 -2.36 -34.64 -10.98
CA SER A 1058 -2.00 -34.23 -9.62
C SER A 1058 -1.17 -35.28 -8.88
N LEU A 1059 -1.46 -36.57 -9.06
CA LEU A 1059 -0.66 -37.67 -8.49
C LEU A 1059 0.77 -37.67 -9.04
N VAL A 1060 0.94 -37.47 -10.35
CA VAL A 1060 2.26 -37.46 -11.00
C VAL A 1060 3.09 -36.25 -10.59
N LEU A 1061 2.48 -35.06 -10.61
CA LEU A 1061 3.09 -33.80 -10.15
C LEU A 1061 3.51 -33.87 -8.68
N GLY A 1062 2.60 -34.33 -7.81
CA GLY A 1062 2.86 -34.46 -6.37
C GLY A 1062 3.89 -35.52 -6.04
N LEU A 1063 3.83 -36.69 -6.69
CA LEU A 1063 4.83 -37.77 -6.54
C LEU A 1063 6.23 -37.31 -6.94
N ALA A 1064 6.38 -36.55 -8.02
CA ALA A 1064 7.67 -36.01 -8.43
C ALA A 1064 8.27 -35.03 -7.40
N LEU A 1065 7.45 -34.18 -6.78
CA LEU A 1065 7.85 -33.31 -5.68
C LEU A 1065 8.17 -34.09 -4.40
N LEU A 1066 7.39 -35.13 -4.06
CA LEU A 1066 7.67 -36.01 -2.93
C LEU A 1066 9.00 -36.76 -3.11
N ILE A 1067 9.28 -37.30 -4.29
CA ILE A 1067 10.56 -37.93 -4.64
C ILE A 1067 11.71 -36.91 -4.49
N ALA A 1068 11.54 -35.69 -4.99
CA ALA A 1068 12.53 -34.62 -4.84
C ALA A 1068 12.85 -34.31 -3.36
N GLY A 1069 11.82 -34.18 -2.50
CA GLY A 1069 11.99 -33.97 -1.06
C GLY A 1069 12.61 -35.16 -0.33
N ILE A 1070 12.20 -36.39 -0.66
CA ILE A 1070 12.75 -37.63 -0.08
C ILE A 1070 14.22 -37.84 -0.46
N LEU A 1071 14.62 -37.45 -1.67
CA LEU A 1071 16.02 -37.45 -2.09
C LEU A 1071 16.84 -36.38 -1.34
N ALA A 1072 16.28 -35.20 -1.10
CA ALA A 1072 16.93 -34.13 -0.33
C ALA A 1072 17.13 -34.45 1.16
N MET A 1073 16.21 -35.21 1.78
CA MET A 1073 16.41 -35.77 3.13
C MET A 1073 17.64 -36.69 3.23
N LYS A 1074 18.23 -37.10 2.10
CA LYS A 1074 19.49 -37.87 2.02
C LYS A 1074 20.62 -37.06 1.35
N GLN A 1075 20.64 -35.73 1.50
CA GLN A 1075 21.75 -34.90 0.99
C GLN A 1075 23.03 -35.07 1.84
N THR A 1076 24.19 -35.10 1.20
CA THR A 1076 25.52 -35.19 1.84
C THR A 1076 26.35 -33.92 1.67
N ARG A 1077 25.78 -32.89 1.03
CA ARG A 1077 26.43 -31.61 0.73
C ARG A 1077 25.63 -30.48 1.37
N GLU A 1078 26.31 -29.63 2.12
CA GLU A 1078 25.72 -28.38 2.61
C GLU A 1078 25.49 -27.40 1.45
N VAL A 1079 24.30 -26.82 1.42
CA VAL A 1079 23.86 -25.83 0.43
C VAL A 1079 23.08 -24.76 1.19
N LYS A 1080 23.31 -23.48 0.90
CA LYS A 1080 22.57 -22.39 1.57
C LYS A 1080 21.10 -22.39 1.12
N PRO A 1081 20.11 -22.38 2.03
CA PRO A 1081 18.70 -22.33 1.67
C PRO A 1081 18.37 -21.07 0.86
N SER A 1082 17.70 -21.26 -0.26
CA SER A 1082 17.16 -20.22 -1.14
C SER A 1082 16.08 -20.82 -2.04
N PRO A 1083 15.11 -20.04 -2.56
CA PRO A 1083 14.10 -20.58 -3.46
C PRO A 1083 14.70 -21.34 -4.65
N ALA A 1084 15.86 -20.89 -5.16
CA ALA A 1084 16.58 -21.57 -6.24
C ALA A 1084 17.29 -22.88 -5.83
N SER A 1085 17.65 -23.07 -4.56
CA SER A 1085 18.32 -24.29 -4.08
C SER A 1085 17.34 -25.43 -3.76
N TRP A 1086 16.09 -25.11 -3.42
CA TRP A 1086 15.07 -26.11 -3.05
C TRP A 1086 15.01 -27.27 -4.06
N PRO A 1087 14.96 -28.54 -3.61
CA PRO A 1087 14.82 -28.99 -2.22
C PRO A 1087 16.14 -29.04 -1.43
N LEU A 1088 17.29 -28.74 -2.05
CA LEU A 1088 18.60 -28.83 -1.39
C LEU A 1088 18.89 -27.61 -0.51
N GLY A 1089 19.56 -27.85 0.61
CA GLY A 1089 19.83 -26.82 1.63
C GLY A 1089 18.66 -26.51 2.56
N TYR A 1090 17.51 -27.17 2.38
CA TYR A 1090 16.40 -27.18 3.32
C TYR A 1090 16.44 -28.45 4.18
N THR A 1091 15.84 -28.41 5.36
CA THR A 1091 15.84 -29.50 6.34
C THR A 1091 14.46 -29.68 6.97
N GLY A 1092 14.24 -30.84 7.59
CA GLY A 1092 12.95 -31.21 8.18
C GLY A 1092 11.90 -31.63 7.16
N SER A 1093 10.82 -32.26 7.62
CA SER A 1093 9.75 -32.76 6.76
C SER A 1093 8.85 -31.65 6.23
N TRP A 1094 8.69 -30.56 6.99
CA TRP A 1094 7.85 -29.41 6.63
C TRP A 1094 8.29 -28.77 5.32
N GLN A 1095 9.57 -28.38 5.25
CA GLN A 1095 10.13 -27.66 4.11
C GLN A 1095 10.28 -28.56 2.87
N LEU A 1096 10.38 -29.88 3.04
CA LEU A 1096 10.69 -30.84 1.97
C LEU A 1096 9.48 -31.60 1.41
N LEU A 1097 8.46 -31.90 2.22
CA LEU A 1097 7.34 -32.76 1.82
C LEU A 1097 6.02 -32.00 1.58
N VAL A 1098 5.77 -30.89 2.28
CA VAL A 1098 4.50 -30.15 2.16
C VAL A 1098 4.16 -29.78 0.70
N PRO A 1099 5.09 -29.30 -0.16
CA PRO A 1099 4.76 -28.98 -1.55
C PRO A 1099 4.21 -30.19 -2.33
N GLY A 1100 4.77 -31.38 -2.13
CA GLY A 1100 4.29 -32.59 -2.78
C GLY A 1100 2.94 -33.06 -2.24
N ILE A 1101 2.75 -33.04 -0.91
CA ILE A 1101 1.49 -33.44 -0.27
C ILE A 1101 0.34 -32.51 -0.71
N VAL A 1102 0.57 -31.19 -0.76
CA VAL A 1102 -0.43 -30.22 -1.19
C VAL A 1102 -0.79 -30.41 -2.67
N VAL A 1103 0.20 -30.61 -3.54
CA VAL A 1103 -0.05 -30.86 -4.98
C VAL A 1103 -0.78 -32.20 -5.22
N THR A 1104 -0.56 -33.22 -4.39
CA THR A 1104 -1.32 -34.47 -4.43
C THR A 1104 -2.78 -34.30 -3.99
N LEU A 1105 -3.03 -33.62 -2.87
CA LEU A 1105 -4.37 -33.59 -2.24
C LEU A 1105 -5.27 -32.44 -2.73
N LEU A 1106 -4.74 -31.23 -2.82
CA LEU A 1106 -5.55 -30.01 -3.01
C LEU A 1106 -6.34 -29.99 -4.35
N PRO A 1107 -5.80 -30.44 -5.49
CA PRO A 1107 -6.57 -30.50 -6.73
C PRO A 1107 -7.79 -31.43 -6.64
N SER A 1108 -7.67 -32.54 -5.91
CA SER A 1108 -8.79 -33.47 -5.68
C SER A 1108 -9.81 -32.89 -4.69
N VAL A 1109 -9.38 -32.27 -3.60
CA VAL A 1109 -10.26 -31.55 -2.64
C VAL A 1109 -11.10 -30.49 -3.35
N LEU A 1110 -10.48 -29.67 -4.19
CA LEU A 1110 -11.19 -28.65 -4.98
C LEU A 1110 -12.12 -29.29 -6.01
N ALA A 1111 -11.71 -30.39 -6.65
CA ALA A 1111 -12.53 -31.09 -7.63
C ALA A 1111 -13.73 -31.84 -6.99
N THR A 1112 -13.68 -32.22 -5.71
CA THR A 1112 -14.88 -32.71 -4.98
C THR A 1112 -15.99 -31.65 -4.98
N GLY A 1113 -15.63 -30.36 -4.91
CA GLY A 1113 -16.58 -29.24 -4.96
C GLY A 1113 -17.10 -28.87 -6.36
N THR A 1114 -16.47 -29.33 -7.45
CA THR A 1114 -16.83 -28.91 -8.83
C THR A 1114 -17.24 -30.05 -9.78
N ASP A 1115 -16.90 -31.30 -9.44
CA ASP A 1115 -17.20 -32.54 -10.17
C ASP A 1115 -17.45 -33.62 -9.10
N PRO A 1116 -18.56 -33.54 -8.35
CA PRO A 1116 -18.76 -34.35 -7.14
C PRO A 1116 -18.96 -35.82 -7.50
N VAL A 1117 -17.94 -36.64 -7.26
CA VAL A 1117 -17.99 -38.09 -7.48
C VAL A 1117 -17.58 -38.83 -6.21
N THR A 1118 -18.42 -39.77 -5.75
CA THR A 1118 -18.29 -40.43 -4.44
C THR A 1118 -16.89 -41.05 -4.22
N TRP A 1119 -16.28 -41.66 -5.25
CA TRP A 1119 -14.95 -42.28 -5.13
C TRP A 1119 -13.81 -41.28 -4.89
N ARG A 1120 -13.95 -40.01 -5.31
CA ARG A 1120 -12.94 -38.96 -5.09
C ARG A 1120 -12.90 -38.54 -3.63
N ALA A 1121 -14.06 -38.31 -3.00
CA ALA A 1121 -14.12 -37.99 -1.56
C ALA A 1121 -13.52 -39.12 -0.72
N ILE A 1122 -13.79 -40.39 -1.09
CA ILE A 1122 -13.17 -41.57 -0.48
C ILE A 1122 -11.64 -41.58 -0.70
N LEU A 1123 -11.16 -41.28 -1.91
CA LEU A 1123 -9.73 -41.19 -2.21
C LEU A 1123 -9.03 -40.10 -1.38
N VAL A 1124 -9.62 -38.90 -1.25
CA VAL A 1124 -9.05 -37.79 -0.46
C VAL A 1124 -8.95 -38.18 1.01
N ILE A 1125 -10.01 -38.75 1.60
CA ILE A 1125 -10.00 -39.23 2.99
C ILE A 1125 -8.96 -40.34 3.17
N ALA A 1126 -8.88 -41.30 2.25
CA ALA A 1126 -7.89 -42.38 2.30
C ALA A 1126 -6.44 -41.86 2.23
N LEU A 1127 -6.14 -40.94 1.31
CA LEU A 1127 -4.81 -40.34 1.19
C LEU A 1127 -4.45 -39.46 2.40
N ALA A 1128 -5.42 -38.74 2.98
CA ALA A 1128 -5.22 -37.98 4.22
C ALA A 1128 -4.95 -38.90 5.43
N LEU A 1129 -5.68 -40.03 5.55
CA LEU A 1129 -5.40 -41.06 6.56
C LEU A 1129 -4.02 -41.70 6.38
N VAL A 1130 -3.61 -42.01 5.14
CA VAL A 1130 -2.26 -42.50 4.82
C VAL A 1130 -1.21 -41.46 5.22
N ALA A 1131 -1.44 -40.16 4.99
CA ALA A 1131 -0.55 -39.10 5.43
C ALA A 1131 -0.43 -39.04 6.98
N ILE A 1132 -1.55 -39.11 7.70
CA ILE A 1132 -1.56 -39.17 9.17
C ILE A 1132 -0.79 -40.40 9.68
N LEU A 1133 -1.03 -41.57 9.08
CA LEU A 1133 -0.37 -42.82 9.46
C LEU A 1133 1.15 -42.77 9.20
N VAL A 1134 1.57 -42.31 8.01
CA VAL A 1134 2.99 -42.15 7.66
C VAL A 1134 3.66 -41.12 8.57
N GLY A 1135 3.02 -39.98 8.85
CA GLY A 1135 3.53 -38.96 9.77
C GLY A 1135 3.63 -39.45 11.21
N SER A 1136 2.67 -40.26 11.66
CA SER A 1136 2.71 -40.90 12.98
C SER A 1136 3.88 -41.89 13.08
N LEU A 1137 3.93 -42.87 12.17
CA LEU A 1137 4.93 -43.95 12.14
C LEU A 1137 6.37 -43.45 11.92
N ARG A 1138 6.57 -42.53 10.97
CA ARG A 1138 7.89 -41.95 10.66
C ARG A 1138 8.25 -40.73 11.52
N LYS A 1139 7.33 -40.29 12.40
CA LYS A 1139 7.45 -39.10 13.26
C LYS A 1139 7.65 -37.77 12.51
N LEU A 1140 7.16 -37.68 11.27
CA LEU A 1140 7.27 -36.49 10.40
C LEU A 1140 6.10 -35.52 10.66
N ALA A 1141 6.37 -34.22 10.84
CA ALA A 1141 5.32 -33.24 11.10
C ALA A 1141 4.43 -32.97 9.88
N ALA A 1142 5.01 -32.87 8.67
CA ALA A 1142 4.30 -32.49 7.44
C ALA A 1142 3.09 -33.39 7.11
N PRO A 1143 3.23 -34.69 6.85
CA PRO A 1143 2.10 -35.53 6.48
C PRO A 1143 1.12 -35.74 7.64
N PHE A 1144 1.57 -35.64 8.90
CA PHE A 1144 0.68 -35.71 10.07
C PHE A 1144 -0.27 -34.50 10.14
N ILE A 1145 0.28 -33.28 10.08
CA ILE A 1145 -0.51 -32.05 10.22
C ILE A 1145 -1.34 -31.81 8.96
N ILE A 1146 -0.77 -31.93 7.76
CA ILE A 1146 -1.54 -31.70 6.52
C ILE A 1146 -2.69 -32.70 6.39
N GLY A 1147 -2.49 -33.99 6.71
CA GLY A 1147 -3.58 -34.95 6.74
C GLY A 1147 -4.65 -34.61 7.78
N MET A 1148 -4.25 -34.20 9.00
CA MET A 1148 -5.15 -33.75 10.06
C MET A 1148 -5.96 -32.49 9.67
N THR A 1149 -5.39 -31.60 8.86
CA THR A 1149 -6.07 -30.38 8.36
C THR A 1149 -6.95 -30.65 7.14
N VAL A 1150 -6.57 -31.58 6.25
CA VAL A 1150 -7.37 -31.90 5.05
C VAL A 1150 -8.67 -32.63 5.40
N LEU A 1151 -8.67 -33.56 6.36
CA LEU A 1151 -9.89 -34.29 6.77
C LEU A 1151 -11.10 -33.38 7.12
N PRO A 1152 -11.00 -32.39 8.03
CA PRO A 1152 -12.13 -31.50 8.31
C PRO A 1152 -12.48 -30.57 7.15
N ILE A 1153 -11.52 -30.19 6.30
CA ILE A 1153 -11.80 -29.36 5.11
C ILE A 1153 -12.61 -30.16 4.07
N GLU A 1154 -12.21 -31.39 3.76
CA GLU A 1154 -12.96 -32.27 2.84
C GLU A 1154 -14.37 -32.54 3.37
N ASN A 1155 -14.52 -32.80 4.68
CA ASN A 1155 -15.84 -33.00 5.29
C ASN A 1155 -16.74 -31.76 5.15
N VAL A 1156 -16.22 -30.54 5.35
CA VAL A 1156 -16.99 -29.30 5.15
C VAL A 1156 -17.40 -29.12 3.69
N ILE A 1157 -16.53 -29.47 2.74
CA ILE A 1157 -16.82 -29.39 1.30
C ILE A 1157 -17.90 -30.44 0.92
N VAL A 1158 -17.79 -31.67 1.40
CA VAL A 1158 -18.81 -32.72 1.15
C VAL A 1158 -20.17 -32.32 1.73
N PHE A 1159 -20.23 -31.81 2.96
CA PHE A 1159 -21.48 -31.31 3.55
C PHE A 1159 -22.07 -30.14 2.74
N ALA A 1160 -21.24 -29.19 2.29
CA ALA A 1160 -21.71 -28.08 1.45
C ALA A 1160 -22.30 -28.57 0.11
N VAL A 1161 -21.65 -29.54 -0.54
CA VAL A 1161 -22.15 -30.17 -1.77
C VAL A 1161 -23.46 -30.92 -1.53
N GLN A 1162 -23.60 -31.63 -0.41
CA GLN A 1162 -24.84 -32.34 -0.07
C GLN A 1162 -26.01 -31.39 0.23
N ILE A 1163 -25.76 -30.25 0.91
CA ILE A 1163 -26.78 -29.20 1.16
C ILE A 1163 -27.25 -28.56 -0.16
N ILE A 1164 -26.39 -28.52 -1.18
CA ILE A 1164 -26.70 -27.96 -2.52
C ILE A 1164 -27.28 -29.04 -3.47
N GLY A 1165 -27.33 -30.32 -3.06
CA GLY A 1165 -28.01 -31.40 -3.79
C GLY A 1165 -27.11 -32.26 -4.70
N GLY A 1166 -25.79 -32.31 -4.49
CA GLY A 1166 -24.86 -33.09 -5.32
C GLY A 1166 -24.81 -34.61 -5.02
N GLU A 1167 -24.45 -35.40 -6.03
CA GLU A 1167 -24.47 -36.89 -6.03
C GLU A 1167 -23.33 -37.57 -5.22
N ILE A 1168 -23.19 -37.23 -3.94
CA ILE A 1168 -22.29 -37.94 -3.00
C ILE A 1168 -23.11 -38.92 -2.16
N SER A 1169 -22.95 -40.23 -2.41
CA SER A 1169 -23.68 -41.31 -1.73
C SER A 1169 -23.49 -41.23 -0.21
N PRO A 1170 -24.56 -40.93 0.58
CA PRO A 1170 -24.42 -40.71 2.01
C PRO A 1170 -23.94 -41.95 2.75
N ALA A 1171 -24.48 -43.13 2.43
CA ALA A 1171 -24.11 -44.39 3.08
C ALA A 1171 -22.63 -44.77 2.87
N ALA A 1172 -22.13 -44.67 1.63
CA ALA A 1172 -20.72 -44.98 1.33
C ALA A 1172 -19.76 -43.99 2.01
N TRP A 1173 -20.14 -42.71 2.08
CA TRP A 1173 -19.36 -41.68 2.74
C TRP A 1173 -19.39 -41.80 4.28
N TRP A 1174 -20.54 -42.06 4.89
CA TRP A 1174 -20.68 -42.25 6.34
C TRP A 1174 -19.86 -43.45 6.85
N MET A 1175 -19.86 -44.57 6.13
CA MET A 1175 -19.00 -45.73 6.46
C MET A 1175 -17.50 -45.36 6.39
N THR A 1176 -17.11 -44.53 5.42
CA THR A 1176 -15.73 -44.03 5.27
C THR A 1176 -15.36 -43.08 6.41
N LEU A 1177 -16.26 -42.19 6.83
CA LEU A 1177 -16.03 -41.26 7.94
C LEU A 1177 -15.98 -41.98 9.30
N ALA A 1178 -16.87 -42.95 9.53
CA ALA A 1178 -16.89 -43.74 10.76
C ALA A 1178 -15.62 -44.60 10.92
N THR A 1179 -15.17 -45.25 9.84
CA THR A 1179 -13.90 -46.01 9.86
C THR A 1179 -12.68 -45.09 10.01
N ALA A 1180 -12.67 -43.92 9.38
CA ALA A 1180 -11.64 -42.89 9.61
C ALA A 1180 -11.57 -42.47 11.09
N GLY A 1181 -12.71 -42.16 11.71
CA GLY A 1181 -12.81 -41.80 13.12
C GLY A 1181 -12.33 -42.91 14.06
N ALA A 1182 -12.74 -44.16 13.80
CA ALA A 1182 -12.29 -45.33 14.56
C ALA A 1182 -10.78 -45.54 14.46
N VAL A 1183 -10.18 -45.40 13.27
CA VAL A 1183 -8.72 -45.49 13.07
C VAL A 1183 -7.98 -44.39 13.85
N LEU A 1184 -8.46 -43.15 13.83
CA LEU A 1184 -7.86 -42.05 14.59
C LEU A 1184 -7.95 -42.27 16.11
N LEU A 1185 -9.09 -42.79 16.60
CA LEU A 1185 -9.28 -43.14 18.01
C LEU A 1185 -8.33 -44.28 18.45
N VAL A 1186 -8.22 -45.34 17.65
CA VAL A 1186 -7.29 -46.45 17.90
C VAL A 1186 -5.83 -45.96 17.89
N ILE A 1187 -5.46 -45.05 16.98
CA ILE A 1187 -4.13 -44.43 16.96
C ILE A 1187 -3.88 -43.64 18.24
N ALA A 1188 -4.84 -42.84 18.73
CA ALA A 1188 -4.70 -42.07 19.96
C ALA A 1188 -4.48 -42.97 21.20
N VAL A 1189 -5.34 -43.97 21.40
CA VAL A 1189 -5.26 -44.94 22.52
C VAL A 1189 -3.97 -45.79 22.45
N THR A 1190 -3.54 -46.14 21.24
CA THR A 1190 -2.27 -46.89 21.04
C THR A 1190 -1.05 -46.02 21.33
N TYR A 1191 -1.14 -44.69 21.16
CA TYR A 1191 -0.09 -43.75 21.52
C TYR A 1191 0.00 -43.55 23.04
N GLU A 1192 -1.16 -43.40 23.70
CA GLU A 1192 -1.28 -43.27 25.16
C GLU A 1192 -0.58 -44.43 25.90
N ARG A 1193 -0.80 -45.68 25.45
CA ARG A 1193 -0.12 -46.88 25.98
C ARG A 1193 1.40 -46.91 25.76
N ARG A 1194 2.00 -45.98 25.01
CA ARG A 1194 3.44 -45.95 24.66
C ARG A 1194 4.18 -44.72 25.18
N THR A 1195 3.52 -43.76 25.83
CA THR A 1195 4.11 -42.46 26.19
C THR A 1195 4.47 -42.31 27.68
N SER A 1196 5.23 -43.24 28.23
CA SER A 1196 6.00 -43.05 29.47
C SER A 1196 7.40 -42.43 29.25
N SER A 1197 7.74 -42.02 28.02
CA SER A 1197 9.00 -41.33 27.72
C SER A 1197 8.81 -40.04 26.89
N ASP A 1198 9.36 -38.95 27.41
CA ASP A 1198 8.93 -37.58 27.11
C ASP A 1198 9.65 -36.93 25.90
N ARG A 1199 9.72 -37.67 24.77
CA ARG A 1199 10.56 -37.28 23.62
C ARG A 1199 9.86 -37.25 22.26
N GLY A 1200 8.59 -37.66 22.18
CA GLY A 1200 7.85 -37.79 20.91
C GLY A 1200 7.44 -36.47 20.25
N VAL A 1201 7.08 -35.46 21.05
CA VAL A 1201 6.46 -34.21 20.56
C VAL A 1201 7.49 -33.12 20.28
N VAL A 1202 8.49 -32.97 21.15
CA VAL A 1202 9.57 -31.97 21.00
C VAL A 1202 10.32 -32.15 19.68
N ALA A 1203 10.45 -33.39 19.20
CA ALA A 1203 11.02 -33.70 17.88
C ALA A 1203 10.14 -33.21 16.71
N ARG A 1204 8.80 -33.25 16.83
CA ARG A 1204 7.87 -32.78 15.79
C ARG A 1204 7.71 -31.25 15.79
N LEU A 1205 7.75 -30.61 16.96
CA LEU A 1205 7.72 -29.14 17.04
C LEU A 1205 9.03 -28.51 16.53
N ARG A 1206 10.17 -29.18 16.70
CA ARG A 1206 11.46 -28.82 16.05
C ARG A 1206 11.47 -29.03 14.54
N ASP A 1207 10.49 -29.72 13.97
CA ASP A 1207 10.36 -29.97 12.53
C ASP A 1207 9.49 -28.89 11.83
N LEU A 1208 8.98 -27.92 12.61
CA LEU A 1208 8.23 -26.73 12.16
C LEU A 1208 9.03 -25.42 12.26
N THR A 1209 10.26 -25.47 12.80
CA THR A 1209 11.15 -24.32 13.04
C THR A 1209 12.43 -24.43 12.21
#